data_AF-A0A839EUT1-F1
#
_entry.id   AF-A0A839EUT1-F1
#
_cell.length_a   1.000
_cell.length_b   1.000
_cell.length_c   1.000
_cell.angle_alpha   90.00
_cell.angle_beta   90.00
_cell.angle_gamma   90.00
#
_symmetry.space_group_name_H-M   'P 1'
#
loop_
_entity.id
_entity.type
_entity.pdbx_description
1 polymer ?
#
loop_
_entity_poly.entity_id
_entity_poly.type
_entity_poly.pdbx_seq_one_letter_code
_entity_poly.pdbx_strand_id
1 'polypeptide(L)'
;MQDPDRTEPHCYRYRFGSAEFDEARFELRVADLPVEVERRALDVLGYLLRHAGEVVTKEELLREVWAGRVTVDKVLPNAIAKLRRALGEANAERLVTQARIGYRLDGEVARVATGRRIDSRLDLAPGRPVPGRPNFTLRRQLGANRGSEVWLAEQAKTHVLRVYKFGADGERLRALKREATLARVLRESLDERSRFVDIIDWNFENPPFFLECEYGGDNLLEWSIASLGATGIDARLALFLQVADAVDAAHGVGVLHKDLKPANVLVDDRDGTPHVRLTDFGSGHLVDPERLAELGITRLGPATARDVATDSTAGTALYVAPELFAGQAPTVRSDVYSLGVMLYQLLAGDLARPMASGWERDVDDELLREDIRLATDGEPQRRLASAAELAARLRSLAARRDARTASAQAERRDREAREALARSRARRPYAIALLGALAAGLVAALGLWLAASRARDDAQRELARANAINRFLNEDLIGRSNPLVLSKGGDASLKDVLLGARARIATRFAGQPLTEASIRTSLTMLLNMIERLPEAEEEARRAFALYEREEGEASLDALKARTLLARLLTRIGKFDESLEHLHALDRLVGDSQDPQRSFLRASAWGIYAMNRGDYAKALPEYRTAIPLLRATDPDNVTLRDSMRMDLVGALTQTGHLDEARAEGESLIAEARTRADDNGLVIAFAQAAVARTYTQGGDPAKAQQQLIEAQKTIVERLGEDHTRNLMVLSDLFDVAMKQRDWPHALDYARRVHEAFRKRLGADHNVTAVTLANWGQALYESGDARDAAAKLQPAHDKLAAQLGAKNPQSQVAGFWLAATEIELGRVDDATRGLDALDPAALEAGAGDGLWTFRLDALRGLALAKRGDRAAAEPLLRAALAGLRDATETLRDRAERALNATGA
;
A
#
# COMPACT_ATOMS: atom_id res chain seq x y z
N MET A 1 37.99 -0.33 -21.39
CA MET A 1 38.62 -1.66 -21.50
C MET A 1 38.61 -2.23 -20.09
N GLN A 2 37.54 -2.95 -19.74
CA GLN A 2 37.29 -3.48 -18.40
C GLN A 2 37.44 -5.00 -18.45
N ASP A 3 38.17 -5.51 -17.45
CA ASP A 3 38.66 -6.87 -17.25
C ASP A 3 37.50 -7.89 -17.09
N PRO A 4 37.49 -9.05 -17.78
CA PRO A 4 36.31 -9.93 -17.87
C PRO A 4 36.13 -10.89 -16.68
N ASP A 5 36.90 -10.78 -15.60
CA ASP A 5 37.10 -11.86 -14.63
C ASP A 5 36.48 -11.58 -13.23
N ARG A 6 35.23 -11.11 -13.17
CA ARG A 6 34.48 -11.01 -11.89
C ARG A 6 33.48 -12.17 -11.75
N THR A 7 34.01 -13.37 -11.55
CA THR A 7 33.31 -14.58 -11.06
C THR A 7 33.60 -14.81 -9.59
N GLU A 8 32.57 -14.84 -8.73
CA GLU A 8 32.56 -15.21 -7.30
C GLU A 8 33.59 -14.50 -6.36
N PRO A 9 33.31 -14.31 -5.05
CA PRO A 9 34.31 -13.75 -4.15
C PRO A 9 35.37 -14.81 -3.86
N HIS A 10 36.41 -14.88 -4.68
CA HIS A 10 37.66 -15.50 -4.25
C HIS A 10 38.12 -14.77 -3.00
N CYS A 11 38.50 -15.50 -1.95
CA CYS A 11 39.26 -14.88 -0.88
C CYS A 11 40.65 -14.56 -1.46
N TYR A 12 40.96 -13.29 -1.56
CA TYR A 12 42.24 -12.84 -2.06
C TYR A 12 43.20 -12.56 -0.91
N ARG A 13 44.46 -12.82 -1.18
CA ARG A 13 45.56 -12.24 -0.42
C ARG A 13 46.01 -10.99 -1.16
N TYR A 14 45.81 -9.83 -0.55
CA TYR A 14 46.24 -8.55 -1.10
C TYR A 14 47.59 -8.16 -0.52
N ARG A 15 48.49 -7.67 -1.36
CA ARG A 15 49.75 -7.07 -0.95
C ARG A 15 49.84 -5.65 -1.47
N PHE A 16 50.14 -4.70 -0.59
CA PHE A 16 50.28 -3.29 -0.94
C PHE A 16 51.34 -2.66 -0.03
N GLY A 17 52.36 -2.05 -0.65
CA GLY A 17 53.55 -1.60 0.08
C GLY A 17 54.19 -2.76 0.85
N SER A 18 54.38 -2.60 2.16
CA SER A 18 54.87 -3.66 3.06
C SER A 18 53.74 -4.42 3.79
N ALA A 19 52.47 -4.13 3.48
CA ALA A 19 51.32 -4.76 4.11
C ALA A 19 50.75 -5.92 3.27
N GLU A 20 50.28 -6.96 3.96
CA GLU A 20 49.60 -8.11 3.37
C GLU A 20 48.30 -8.39 4.15
N PHE A 21 47.16 -8.43 3.46
CA PHE A 21 45.86 -8.77 4.04
C PHE A 21 45.33 -10.05 3.41
N ASP A 22 45.10 -11.07 4.23
CA ASP A 22 44.55 -12.37 3.81
C ASP A 22 43.05 -12.44 4.16
N GLU A 23 42.18 -12.37 3.15
CA GLU A 23 40.74 -12.42 3.35
C GLU A 23 40.24 -13.79 3.88
N ALA A 24 40.95 -14.88 3.57
CA ALA A 24 40.55 -16.22 4.01
C ALA A 24 40.80 -16.43 5.50
N ARG A 25 41.92 -15.89 6.00
CA ARG A 25 42.30 -15.94 7.42
C ARG A 25 41.83 -14.73 8.22
N PHE A 26 41.40 -13.68 7.53
CA PHE A 26 41.02 -12.40 8.12
C PHE A 26 42.16 -11.78 8.94
N GLU A 27 43.39 -11.86 8.42
CA GLU A 27 44.63 -11.49 9.09
C GLU A 27 45.35 -10.39 8.31
N LEU A 28 45.78 -9.32 9.00
CA LEU A 28 46.62 -8.26 8.44
C LEU A 28 48.06 -8.41 8.96
N ARG A 29 49.02 -8.37 8.04
CA ARG A 29 50.46 -8.34 8.33
C ARG A 29 51.09 -7.08 7.78
N VAL A 30 52.05 -6.51 8.50
CA VAL A 30 52.87 -5.39 8.03
C VAL A 30 54.34 -5.74 8.27
N ALA A 31 55.15 -5.70 7.22
CA ALA A 31 56.52 -6.21 7.24
C ALA A 31 56.62 -7.65 7.80
N ASP A 32 55.74 -8.53 7.31
CA ASP A 32 55.61 -9.95 7.69
C ASP A 32 55.22 -10.23 9.16
N LEU A 33 54.95 -9.21 9.97
CA LEU A 33 54.46 -9.34 11.34
C LEU A 33 52.93 -9.19 11.39
N PRO A 34 52.20 -10.08 12.08
CA PRO A 34 50.75 -9.93 12.27
C PRO A 34 50.43 -8.71 13.12
N VAL A 35 49.46 -7.92 12.68
CA VAL A 35 48.98 -6.73 13.37
C VAL A 35 47.54 -6.94 13.80
N GLU A 36 47.29 -6.86 15.11
CA GLU A 36 45.93 -6.95 15.64
C GLU A 36 45.15 -5.68 15.34
N VAL A 37 44.02 -5.85 14.66
CA VAL A 37 43.10 -4.77 14.30
C VAL A 37 41.68 -5.24 14.55
N GLU A 38 40.83 -4.31 14.99
CA GLU A 38 39.41 -4.59 15.15
C GLU A 38 38.79 -5.06 13.82
N ARG A 39 37.98 -6.11 13.90
CA ARG A 39 37.33 -6.76 12.75
C ARG A 39 36.66 -5.78 11.78
N ARG A 40 36.01 -4.72 12.29
CA ARG A 40 35.34 -3.71 11.48
C ARG A 40 36.28 -2.81 10.69
N ALA A 41 37.45 -2.51 11.23
CA ALA A 41 38.48 -1.82 10.48
C ALA A 41 38.98 -2.73 9.34
N LEU A 42 39.15 -4.04 9.57
CA LEU A 42 39.51 -4.98 8.51
C LEU A 42 38.41 -5.15 7.45
N ASP A 43 37.14 -5.10 7.82
CA ASP A 43 36.01 -5.09 6.87
C ASP A 43 36.12 -3.87 5.92
N VAL A 44 36.40 -2.67 6.47
CA VAL A 44 36.64 -1.45 5.68
C VAL A 44 37.86 -1.61 4.78
N LEU A 45 38.96 -2.17 5.29
CA LEU A 45 40.18 -2.41 4.51
C LEU A 45 39.94 -3.37 3.34
N GLY A 46 39.24 -4.49 3.58
CA GLY A 46 38.88 -5.44 2.52
C GLY A 46 38.01 -4.80 1.44
N TYR A 47 37.07 -3.93 1.83
CA TYR A 47 36.25 -3.22 0.86
C TYR A 47 37.06 -2.23 0.01
N LEU A 48 37.96 -1.47 0.64
CA LEU A 48 38.86 -0.53 -0.05
C LEU A 48 39.87 -1.24 -0.96
N LEU A 49 40.35 -2.43 -0.58
CA LEU A 49 41.27 -3.22 -1.41
C LEU A 49 40.59 -3.80 -2.66
N ARG A 50 39.31 -4.16 -2.57
CA ARG A 50 38.50 -4.58 -3.73
C ARG A 50 38.21 -3.45 -4.72
N HIS A 51 38.32 -2.20 -4.26
CA HIS A 51 38.11 -0.98 -5.04
C HIS A 51 39.40 -0.12 -5.05
N ALA A 52 40.57 -0.77 -5.00
CA ALA A 52 41.85 -0.06 -4.98
C ALA A 52 41.98 0.85 -6.20
N GLY A 53 42.38 2.10 -5.99
CA GLY A 53 42.42 3.14 -7.02
C GLY A 53 41.10 3.89 -7.27
N GLU A 54 39.97 3.43 -6.74
CA GLU A 54 38.66 4.10 -6.85
C GLU A 54 38.32 4.90 -5.57
N VAL A 55 37.58 6.00 -5.72
CA VAL A 55 37.08 6.75 -4.57
C VAL A 55 35.81 6.08 -4.07
N VAL A 56 35.88 5.46 -2.89
CA VAL A 56 34.72 4.87 -2.23
C VAL A 56 34.08 5.91 -1.31
N THR A 57 32.78 6.16 -1.47
CA THR A 57 32.06 7.17 -0.70
C THR A 57 31.84 6.75 0.75
N LYS A 58 31.61 7.72 1.64
CA LYS A 58 31.28 7.44 3.05
C LYS A 58 29.99 6.63 3.19
N GLU A 59 29.00 6.90 2.34
CA GLU A 59 27.70 6.23 2.35
C GLU A 59 27.83 4.76 1.90
N GLU A 60 28.65 4.47 0.90
CA GLU A 60 28.94 3.10 0.46
C GLU A 60 29.65 2.31 1.57
N LEU A 61 30.69 2.87 2.20
CA LEU A 61 31.37 2.20 3.32
C LEU A 61 30.43 1.97 4.52
N LEU A 62 29.56 2.94 4.83
CA LEU A 62 28.57 2.80 5.91
C LEU A 62 27.52 1.74 5.57
N ARG A 63 27.02 1.71 4.33
CA ARG A 63 26.03 0.73 3.87
C ARG A 63 26.61 -0.67 3.87
N GLU A 64 27.81 -0.86 3.35
CA GLU A 64 28.41 -2.19 3.15
C GLU A 64 28.95 -2.79 4.45
N VAL A 65 29.61 -2.00 5.29
CA VAL A 65 30.22 -2.52 6.52
C VAL A 65 29.24 -2.50 7.71
N TRP A 66 28.26 -1.57 7.72
CA TRP A 66 27.33 -1.36 8.85
C TRP A 66 25.83 -1.51 8.48
N ALA A 67 25.49 -2.21 7.40
CA ALA A 67 24.09 -2.51 7.02
C ALA A 67 23.20 -2.90 8.22
N GLY A 68 22.03 -2.25 8.34
CA GLY A 68 21.00 -2.61 9.31
C GLY A 68 21.27 -2.19 10.76
N ARG A 69 22.18 -1.24 11.01
CA ARG A 69 22.48 -0.75 12.37
C ARG A 69 22.46 0.78 12.45
N VAL A 70 21.91 1.31 13.54
CA VAL A 70 22.01 2.74 13.88
C VAL A 70 23.47 3.04 14.24
N THR A 71 24.13 3.91 13.47
CA THR A 71 25.53 4.29 13.67
C THR A 71 25.61 5.77 14.08
N VAL A 72 26.64 6.13 14.85
CA VAL A 72 26.95 7.53 15.19
C VAL A 72 27.96 8.09 14.20
N ASP A 73 27.93 9.40 13.94
CA ASP A 73 28.72 10.07 12.87
C ASP A 73 30.23 9.79 12.88
N LYS A 74 30.80 9.36 14.03
CA LYS A 74 32.24 9.13 14.20
C LYS A 74 32.71 7.69 13.93
N VAL A 75 31.82 6.74 13.63
CA VAL A 75 32.19 5.30 13.50
C VAL A 75 33.17 5.06 12.35
N LEU A 76 32.89 5.59 11.15
CA LEU A 76 33.76 5.41 9.99
C LEU A 76 35.13 6.14 10.13
N PRO A 77 35.18 7.42 10.56
CA PRO A 77 36.45 8.07 10.87
C PRO A 77 37.30 7.32 11.91
N ASN A 78 36.69 6.72 12.92
CA ASN A 78 37.39 5.93 13.93
C ASN A 78 37.97 4.63 13.36
N ALA A 79 37.22 3.92 12.50
CA ALA A 79 37.71 2.73 11.82
C ALA A 79 38.90 3.05 10.90
N ILE A 80 38.84 4.14 10.16
CA ILE A 80 39.94 4.62 9.30
C ILE A 80 41.17 5.03 10.13
N ALA A 81 40.98 5.70 11.27
CA ALA A 81 42.08 6.06 12.16
C ALA A 81 42.80 4.81 12.72
N LYS A 82 42.04 3.79 13.12
CA LYS A 82 42.59 2.50 13.58
C LYS A 82 43.37 1.80 12.46
N LEU A 83 42.84 1.79 11.24
CA LEU A 83 43.53 1.25 10.07
C LEU A 83 44.86 1.96 9.78
N ARG A 84 44.88 3.30 9.76
CA ARG A 84 46.11 4.06 9.53
C ARG A 84 47.19 3.72 10.55
N ARG A 85 46.80 3.59 11.82
CA ARG A 85 47.74 3.21 12.89
C ARG A 85 48.28 1.78 12.69
N ALA A 86 47.42 0.85 12.28
CA ALA A 86 47.81 -0.54 12.05
C ALA A 86 48.70 -0.73 10.82
N LEU A 87 48.51 0.08 9.77
CA LEU A 87 49.26 -0.02 8.52
C LEU A 87 50.68 0.57 8.60
N GLY A 88 50.97 1.41 9.60
CA GLY A 88 52.24 2.14 9.74
C GLY A 88 52.35 3.31 8.76
N GLU A 89 53.20 4.31 9.08
CA GLU A 89 53.26 5.59 8.35
C GLU A 89 53.35 5.43 6.83
N ALA A 90 54.27 4.57 6.34
CA ALA A 90 54.50 4.35 4.92
C ALA A 90 53.31 3.73 4.15
N ASN A 91 52.48 2.90 4.79
CA ASN A 91 51.27 2.34 4.14
C ASN A 91 50.02 3.15 4.47
N ALA A 92 50.01 3.93 5.54
CA ALA A 92 48.90 4.81 5.92
C ALA A 92 48.75 6.00 4.95
N GLU A 93 49.85 6.50 4.39
CA GLU A 93 49.85 7.54 3.33
C GLU A 93 49.09 7.10 2.08
N ARG A 94 49.02 5.78 1.83
CA ARG A 94 48.25 5.20 0.73
C ARG A 94 46.73 5.31 0.96
N LEU A 95 46.28 5.44 2.20
CA LEU A 95 44.86 5.61 2.51
C LEU A 95 44.47 7.10 2.52
N VAL A 96 44.13 7.62 1.34
CA VAL A 96 43.85 9.05 1.11
C VAL A 96 42.39 9.38 1.45
N THR A 97 42.20 10.47 2.22
CA THR A 97 40.86 11.01 2.49
C THR A 97 40.48 12.01 1.40
N GLN A 98 39.36 11.76 0.71
CA GLN A 98 38.78 12.69 -0.24
C GLN A 98 37.75 13.56 0.48
N ALA A 99 38.06 14.85 0.63
CA ALA A 99 37.24 15.78 1.40
C ALA A 99 35.78 15.78 0.92
N ARG A 100 34.83 15.63 1.87
CA ARG A 100 33.37 15.57 1.64
C ARG A 100 32.85 14.39 0.80
N ILE A 101 33.71 13.50 0.31
CA ILE A 101 33.30 12.38 -0.56
C ILE A 101 33.51 11.03 0.14
N GLY A 102 34.75 10.72 0.55
CA GLY A 102 35.06 9.37 1.02
C GLY A 102 36.55 9.07 1.17
N TYR A 103 36.94 7.82 0.89
CA TYR A 103 38.31 7.33 1.05
C TYR A 103 38.75 6.57 -0.21
N ARG A 104 40.04 6.65 -0.52
CA ARG A 104 40.66 5.93 -1.63
C ARG A 104 41.97 5.30 -1.17
N LEU A 105 42.25 4.10 -1.64
CA LEU A 105 43.55 3.46 -1.46
C LEU A 105 44.40 3.69 -2.72
N ASP A 106 45.48 4.46 -2.57
CA ASP A 106 46.40 4.85 -3.65
C ASP A 106 47.64 3.94 -3.71
N GLY A 107 48.03 3.59 -4.93
CA GLY A 107 49.20 2.77 -5.25
C GLY A 107 48.86 1.35 -5.70
N GLU A 108 49.88 0.63 -6.18
CA GLU A 108 49.70 -0.72 -6.71
C GLU A 108 49.32 -1.73 -5.60
N VAL A 109 48.24 -2.46 -5.84
CA VAL A 109 47.77 -3.56 -4.99
C VAL A 109 47.87 -4.84 -5.81
N ALA A 110 48.75 -5.75 -5.38
CA ALA A 110 48.82 -7.09 -5.95
C ALA A 110 47.79 -7.98 -5.25
N ARG A 111 46.94 -8.68 -6.02
CA ARG A 111 45.98 -9.66 -5.49
C ARG A 111 46.37 -11.06 -5.98
N VAL A 112 46.41 -12.02 -5.06
CA VAL A 112 46.62 -13.45 -5.37
C VAL A 112 45.41 -14.23 -4.90
N ALA A 113 44.78 -14.98 -5.80
CA ALA A 113 43.65 -15.84 -5.47
C ALA A 113 44.13 -16.99 -4.59
N THR A 114 43.56 -17.14 -3.38
CA THR A 114 43.83 -18.31 -2.54
C THR A 114 42.76 -19.38 -2.83
N GLY A 115 43.17 -20.53 -3.37
CA GLY A 115 42.28 -21.65 -3.70
C GLY A 115 41.61 -22.25 -2.47
N ARG A 116 40.36 -22.69 -2.62
CA ARG A 116 39.46 -23.15 -1.55
C ARG A 116 39.80 -24.58 -1.09
N ARG A 117 39.92 -24.80 0.22
CA ARG A 117 39.69 -26.11 0.86
C ARG A 117 38.47 -25.93 1.78
N ILE A 118 37.37 -26.61 1.49
CA ILE A 118 36.18 -26.64 2.36
C ILE A 118 36.35 -27.88 3.24
N ASP A 119 36.68 -27.69 4.52
CA ASP A 119 36.65 -28.79 5.49
C ASP A 119 35.19 -29.23 5.73
N SER A 120 34.90 -30.53 5.56
CA SER A 120 33.61 -31.14 5.89
C SER A 120 33.34 -31.03 7.40
N ARG A 121 32.14 -30.56 7.78
CA ARG A 121 31.69 -30.55 9.19
C ARG A 121 31.04 -31.88 9.61
N LEU A 122 30.76 -32.79 8.68
CA LEU A 122 30.06 -34.06 8.92
C LEU A 122 31.00 -35.28 8.98
N ASP A 123 32.31 -35.09 8.79
CA ASP A 123 33.35 -36.15 8.78
C ASP A 123 33.04 -37.31 7.81
N LEU A 124 32.38 -37.01 6.69
CA LEU A 124 32.03 -37.96 5.64
C LEU A 124 33.19 -38.10 4.63
N ALA A 125 33.52 -39.34 4.26
CA ALA A 125 34.62 -39.62 3.33
C ALA A 125 34.31 -40.81 2.40
N PRO A 126 34.89 -40.84 1.19
CA PRO A 126 34.81 -41.99 0.30
C PRO A 126 35.28 -43.28 0.99
N GLY A 127 34.60 -44.39 0.73
CA GLY A 127 34.90 -45.71 1.30
C GLY A 127 34.33 -45.96 2.71
N ARG A 128 33.76 -44.95 3.37
CA ARG A 128 33.06 -45.12 4.66
C ARG A 128 31.60 -45.59 4.45
N PRO A 129 31.01 -46.33 5.40
CA PRO A 129 29.59 -46.63 5.35
C PRO A 129 28.76 -45.36 5.50
N VAL A 130 27.60 -45.32 4.84
CA VAL A 130 26.60 -44.27 5.01
C VAL A 130 26.07 -44.31 6.46
N PRO A 131 26.07 -43.19 7.21
CA PRO A 131 25.51 -43.16 8.56
C PRO A 131 24.06 -43.67 8.61
N GLY A 132 23.79 -44.66 9.48
CA GLY A 132 22.47 -45.29 9.58
C GLY A 132 22.12 -46.30 8.47
N ARG A 133 22.97 -46.45 7.43
CA ARG A 133 22.79 -47.41 6.32
C ARG A 133 24.09 -48.21 6.09
N PRO A 134 24.43 -49.16 6.97
CA PRO A 134 25.73 -49.86 6.94
C PRO A 134 25.97 -50.68 5.67
N ASN A 135 24.92 -51.00 4.90
CA ASN A 135 25.01 -51.75 3.65
C ASN A 135 25.37 -50.87 2.42
N PHE A 136 25.44 -49.55 2.60
CA PHE A 136 25.83 -48.59 1.56
C PHE A 136 27.17 -47.96 1.91
N THR A 137 28.03 -47.84 0.91
CA THR A 137 29.36 -47.23 1.05
C THR A 137 29.41 -45.95 0.23
N LEU A 138 29.83 -44.84 0.85
CA LEU A 138 30.03 -43.55 0.20
C LEU A 138 31.10 -43.68 -0.89
N ARG A 139 30.80 -43.24 -2.11
CA ARG A 139 31.71 -43.32 -3.27
C ARG A 139 32.29 -41.96 -3.62
N ARG A 140 31.42 -40.99 -3.92
CA ARG A 140 31.81 -39.69 -4.46
C ARG A 140 30.92 -38.61 -3.85
N GLN A 141 31.51 -37.51 -3.41
CA GLN A 141 30.74 -36.32 -3.04
C GLN A 141 30.26 -35.63 -4.32
N LEU A 142 28.95 -35.43 -4.43
CA LEU A 142 28.31 -34.78 -5.58
C LEU A 142 28.15 -33.26 -5.37
N GLY A 143 28.02 -32.82 -4.13
CA GLY A 143 27.91 -31.39 -3.81
C GLY A 143 28.11 -31.10 -2.32
N ALA A 144 28.57 -29.89 -2.00
CA ALA A 144 28.77 -29.43 -0.63
C ALA A 144 28.40 -27.95 -0.48
N ASN A 145 27.50 -27.65 0.45
CA ASN A 145 27.11 -26.29 0.85
C ASN A 145 27.31 -26.12 2.37
N ARG A 146 27.15 -24.91 2.91
CA ARG A 146 27.25 -24.68 4.37
C ARG A 146 26.19 -25.51 5.11
N GLY A 147 26.59 -26.63 5.71
CA GLY A 147 25.71 -27.46 6.54
C GLY A 147 24.91 -28.55 5.80
N SER A 148 25.12 -28.74 4.48
CA SER A 148 24.59 -29.88 3.72
C SER A 148 25.61 -30.48 2.77
N GLU A 149 25.60 -31.80 2.65
CA GLU A 149 26.46 -32.55 1.73
C GLU A 149 25.64 -33.57 0.94
N VAL A 150 25.90 -33.67 -0.36
CA VAL A 150 25.25 -34.64 -1.25
C VAL A 150 26.29 -35.66 -1.69
N TRP A 151 25.98 -36.95 -1.54
CA TRP A 151 26.91 -38.03 -1.79
C TRP A 151 26.29 -39.14 -2.64
N LEU A 152 27.05 -39.64 -3.60
CA LEU A 152 26.79 -40.90 -4.27
C LEU A 152 27.28 -42.04 -3.37
N ALA A 153 26.45 -43.04 -3.15
CA ALA A 153 26.81 -44.25 -2.43
C ALA A 153 26.36 -45.49 -3.21
N GLU A 154 27.01 -46.61 -2.92
CA GLU A 154 26.77 -47.87 -3.61
C GLU A 154 26.47 -48.97 -2.59
N GLN A 155 25.47 -49.80 -2.89
CA GLN A 155 25.16 -50.97 -2.08
C GLN A 155 26.21 -52.06 -2.28
N ALA A 156 26.84 -52.51 -1.21
CA ALA A 156 28.00 -53.40 -1.30
C ALA A 156 27.75 -54.77 -1.97
N LYS A 157 26.51 -55.27 -2.01
CA LYS A 157 26.16 -56.60 -2.56
C LYS A 157 25.55 -56.56 -3.96
N THR A 158 24.73 -55.55 -4.25
CA THR A 158 23.94 -55.45 -5.49
C THR A 158 24.50 -54.42 -6.46
N HIS A 159 25.48 -53.63 -6.02
CA HIS A 159 26.05 -52.50 -6.76
C HIS A 159 25.04 -51.41 -7.15
N VAL A 160 23.87 -51.38 -6.49
CA VAL A 160 22.86 -50.34 -6.70
C VAL A 160 23.38 -48.99 -6.20
N LEU A 161 23.30 -47.97 -7.05
CA LEU A 161 23.68 -46.60 -6.74
C LEU A 161 22.52 -45.82 -6.11
N ARG A 162 22.82 -45.03 -5.08
CA ARG A 162 21.88 -44.12 -4.42
C ARG A 162 22.53 -42.78 -4.12
N VAL A 163 21.73 -41.72 -4.11
CA VAL A 163 22.15 -40.39 -3.71
C VAL A 163 21.66 -40.10 -2.30
N TYR A 164 22.57 -39.70 -1.42
CA TYR A 164 22.27 -39.30 -0.06
C TYR A 164 22.46 -37.79 0.09
N LYS A 165 21.39 -37.08 0.44
CA LYS A 165 21.43 -35.63 0.76
C LYS A 165 21.42 -35.46 2.27
N PHE A 166 22.54 -35.06 2.87
CA PHE A 166 22.71 -34.89 4.31
C PHE A 166 22.46 -33.44 4.77
N GLY A 167 21.90 -33.30 5.97
CA GLY A 167 21.74 -32.05 6.69
C GLY A 167 22.30 -32.14 8.11
N ALA A 168 23.06 -31.12 8.52
CA ALA A 168 23.73 -31.09 9.81
C ALA A 168 22.89 -30.50 10.96
N ASP A 169 21.85 -29.71 10.65
CA ASP A 169 21.10 -28.92 11.62
C ASP A 169 19.58 -28.89 11.34
N GLY A 170 18.84 -28.20 12.22
CA GLY A 170 17.38 -28.08 12.13
C GLY A 170 16.87 -27.20 10.98
N GLU A 171 17.70 -26.31 10.42
CA GLU A 171 17.32 -25.53 9.24
C GLU A 171 17.34 -26.40 7.99
N ARG A 172 18.41 -27.18 7.83
CA ARG A 172 18.53 -28.15 6.74
C ARG A 172 17.55 -29.30 6.83
N LEU A 173 17.22 -29.75 8.04
CA LEU A 173 16.15 -30.71 8.27
C LEU A 173 14.80 -30.21 7.72
N ARG A 174 14.48 -28.91 7.84
CA ARG A 174 13.25 -28.36 7.28
C ARG A 174 13.26 -28.42 5.75
N ALA A 175 14.37 -28.10 5.10
CA ALA A 175 14.50 -28.23 3.65
C ALA A 175 14.34 -29.69 3.18
N LEU A 176 14.98 -30.66 3.85
CA LEU A 176 14.85 -32.09 3.54
C LEU A 176 13.41 -32.59 3.75
N LYS A 177 12.73 -32.17 4.82
CA LYS A 177 11.31 -32.50 5.05
C LYS A 177 10.39 -31.91 3.97
N ARG A 178 10.67 -30.68 3.52
CA ARG A 178 9.95 -30.04 2.41
C ARG A 178 10.13 -30.82 1.11
N GLU A 179 11.37 -31.16 0.77
CA GLU A 179 11.67 -31.96 -0.43
C GLU A 179 10.97 -33.32 -0.40
N ALA A 180 11.02 -34.03 0.73
CA ALA A 180 10.31 -35.30 0.92
C ALA A 180 8.80 -35.17 0.70
N THR A 181 8.22 -34.08 1.21
CA THR A 181 6.78 -33.82 1.09
C THR A 181 6.39 -33.52 -0.36
N LEU A 182 7.14 -32.65 -1.05
CA LEU A 182 6.84 -32.27 -2.43
C LEU A 182 7.06 -33.43 -3.40
N ALA A 183 8.13 -34.20 -3.26
CA ALA A 183 8.36 -35.39 -4.07
C ALA A 183 7.23 -36.41 -3.90
N ARG A 184 6.70 -36.56 -2.68
CA ARG A 184 5.53 -37.42 -2.42
C ARG A 184 4.27 -36.91 -3.13
N VAL A 185 3.99 -35.61 -3.07
CA VAL A 185 2.85 -35.00 -3.78
C VAL A 185 2.97 -35.22 -5.28
N LEU A 186 4.16 -35.00 -5.85
CA LEU A 186 4.43 -35.23 -7.27
C LEU A 186 4.20 -36.70 -7.65
N ARG A 187 4.72 -37.65 -6.87
CA ARG A 187 4.58 -39.09 -7.11
C ARG A 187 3.14 -39.59 -6.97
N GLU A 188 2.37 -39.07 -6.01
CA GLU A 188 0.97 -39.48 -5.79
C GLU A 188 0.00 -38.85 -6.81
N SER A 189 0.37 -37.69 -7.38
CA SER A 189 -0.51 -36.93 -8.29
C SER A 189 -0.20 -37.12 -9.77
N LEU A 190 0.94 -37.72 -10.11
CA LEU A 190 1.41 -37.87 -11.49
C LEU A 190 1.83 -39.32 -11.77
N ASP A 191 1.61 -39.81 -13.00
CA ASP A 191 1.88 -41.19 -13.40
C ASP A 191 3.37 -41.59 -13.33
N GLU A 192 3.71 -42.89 -13.38
CA GLU A 192 5.11 -43.40 -13.38
C GLU A 192 6.02 -42.82 -14.50
N ARG A 193 5.45 -42.12 -15.49
CA ARG A 193 6.20 -41.40 -16.53
C ARG A 193 6.74 -40.05 -16.07
N SER A 194 6.54 -39.71 -14.80
CA SER A 194 6.93 -38.45 -14.22
C SER A 194 8.45 -38.37 -14.11
N ARG A 195 9.01 -37.33 -14.74
CA ARG A 195 10.45 -37.09 -14.86
C ARG A 195 11.02 -36.49 -13.58
N PHE A 196 10.80 -37.12 -12.43
CA PHE A 196 11.34 -36.71 -11.13
C PHE A 196 12.18 -37.83 -10.52
N VAL A 197 13.13 -37.46 -9.66
CA VAL A 197 13.91 -38.43 -8.87
C VAL A 197 13.06 -38.96 -7.72
N ASP A 198 12.97 -40.28 -7.60
CA ASP A 198 12.27 -40.91 -6.49
C ASP A 198 13.06 -40.83 -5.18
N ILE A 199 12.33 -40.49 -4.12
CA ILE A 199 12.82 -40.59 -2.75
C ILE A 199 12.45 -41.96 -2.21
N ILE A 200 13.48 -42.73 -1.88
CA ILE A 200 13.37 -44.12 -1.44
C ILE A 200 13.12 -44.15 0.07
N ASP A 201 13.91 -43.40 0.85
CA ASP A 201 13.88 -43.43 2.31
C ASP A 201 14.48 -42.14 2.92
N TRP A 202 14.38 -41.96 4.23
CA TRP A 202 14.96 -40.80 4.94
C TRP A 202 15.31 -41.11 6.40
N ASN A 203 16.14 -40.25 7.00
CA ASN A 203 16.37 -40.18 8.44
C ASN A 203 16.17 -38.74 8.91
N PHE A 204 15.11 -38.50 9.68
CA PHE A 204 14.79 -37.20 10.28
C PHE A 204 14.88 -37.20 11.81
N GLU A 205 15.25 -38.33 12.42
CA GLU A 205 15.23 -38.51 13.87
C GLU A 205 16.53 -38.01 14.50
N ASN A 206 17.67 -38.39 13.93
CA ASN A 206 18.98 -38.09 14.51
C ASN A 206 19.93 -37.54 13.44
N PRO A 207 20.74 -36.50 13.77
CA PRO A 207 21.76 -36.01 12.87
C PRO A 207 22.88 -37.07 12.64
N PRO A 208 23.48 -37.14 11.43
CA PRO A 208 23.12 -36.33 10.27
C PRO A 208 21.79 -36.77 9.66
N PHE A 209 20.89 -35.81 9.46
CA PHE A 209 19.62 -36.06 8.80
C PHE A 209 19.87 -36.34 7.33
N PHE A 210 19.10 -37.23 6.68
CA PHE A 210 19.30 -37.47 5.26
C PHE A 210 18.03 -37.82 4.50
N LEU A 211 18.08 -37.58 3.19
CA LEU A 211 17.22 -38.20 2.18
C LEU A 211 18.02 -39.20 1.37
N GLU A 212 17.42 -40.36 1.13
CA GLU A 212 17.93 -41.41 0.26
C GLU A 212 17.13 -41.39 -1.06
N CYS A 213 17.80 -41.06 -2.16
CA CYS A 213 17.19 -40.86 -3.47
C CYS A 213 17.76 -41.87 -4.49
N GLU A 214 16.97 -42.16 -5.52
CA GLU A 214 17.46 -42.90 -6.70
C GLU A 214 18.60 -42.13 -7.39
N TYR A 215 19.57 -42.85 -7.95
CA TYR A 215 20.57 -42.25 -8.83
C TYR A 215 20.00 -42.00 -10.23
N GLY A 216 19.78 -40.73 -10.55
CA GLY A 216 19.18 -40.29 -11.83
C GLY A 216 20.16 -39.91 -12.94
N GLY A 217 21.45 -40.25 -12.81
CA GLY A 217 22.51 -39.85 -13.76
C GLY A 217 23.30 -38.61 -13.32
N ASP A 218 24.12 -38.09 -14.22
CA ASP A 218 24.88 -36.87 -13.98
C ASP A 218 23.96 -35.65 -14.11
N ASN A 219 24.28 -34.54 -13.42
CA ASN A 219 23.53 -33.31 -13.64
C ASN A 219 23.82 -32.74 -15.04
N LEU A 220 22.88 -31.95 -15.59
CA LEU A 220 22.91 -31.47 -16.96
C LEU A 220 24.17 -30.64 -17.25
N LEU A 221 24.69 -29.94 -16.24
CA LEU A 221 25.97 -29.22 -16.35
C LEU A 221 27.13 -30.20 -16.55
N GLU A 222 27.27 -31.23 -15.71
CA GLU A 222 28.29 -32.27 -15.85
C GLU A 222 28.18 -33.05 -17.16
N TRP A 223 26.96 -33.47 -17.52
CA TRP A 223 26.67 -34.15 -18.78
C TRP A 223 27.06 -33.27 -19.99
N SER A 224 26.82 -31.96 -19.90
CA SER A 224 27.11 -31.04 -21.02
C SER A 224 28.59 -30.94 -21.37
N ILE A 225 29.48 -31.07 -20.38
CA ILE A 225 30.93 -30.98 -20.59
C ILE A 225 31.41 -32.08 -21.53
N ALA A 226 30.83 -33.28 -21.44
CA ALA A 226 31.18 -34.42 -22.28
C ALA A 226 30.39 -34.45 -23.61
N SER A 227 29.11 -34.09 -23.57
CA SER A 227 28.16 -34.47 -24.63
C SER A 227 27.55 -33.29 -25.41
N LEU A 228 27.46 -32.09 -24.82
CA LEU A 228 26.70 -30.98 -25.42
C LEU A 228 27.33 -30.48 -26.73
N GLY A 229 28.66 -30.41 -26.78
CA GLY A 229 29.40 -29.99 -27.98
C GLY A 229 29.17 -30.89 -29.21
N ALA A 230 28.92 -32.18 -29.00
CA ALA A 230 28.62 -33.15 -30.05
C ALA A 230 27.11 -33.29 -30.35
N THR A 231 26.24 -32.68 -29.53
CA THR A 231 24.78 -32.78 -29.65
C THR A 231 24.26 -31.70 -30.60
N GLY A 232 23.55 -32.08 -31.67
CA GLY A 232 22.92 -31.13 -32.60
C GLY A 232 21.74 -30.38 -31.98
N ILE A 233 21.37 -29.23 -32.55
CA ILE A 233 20.32 -28.33 -32.03
C ILE A 233 18.99 -29.07 -31.77
N ASP A 234 18.55 -29.92 -32.69
CA ASP A 234 17.28 -30.64 -32.54
C ASP A 234 17.30 -31.60 -31.33
N ALA A 235 18.43 -32.26 -31.07
CA ALA A 235 18.60 -33.12 -29.91
C ALA A 235 18.66 -32.29 -28.60
N ARG A 236 19.26 -31.10 -28.63
CA ARG A 236 19.26 -30.16 -27.49
C ARG A 236 17.85 -29.64 -27.19
N LEU A 237 17.07 -29.34 -28.23
CA LEU A 237 15.66 -28.95 -28.10
C LEU A 237 14.80 -30.10 -27.57
N ALA A 238 15.03 -31.33 -28.03
CA ALA A 238 14.36 -32.51 -27.50
C ALA A 238 14.66 -32.71 -26.00
N LEU A 239 15.91 -32.53 -25.60
CA LEU A 239 16.31 -32.57 -24.19
C LEU A 239 15.60 -31.47 -23.37
N PHE A 240 15.60 -30.24 -23.87
CA PHE A 240 14.90 -29.12 -23.22
C PHE A 240 13.39 -29.37 -23.09
N LEU A 241 12.75 -29.93 -24.11
CA LEU A 241 11.32 -30.25 -24.06
C LEU A 241 11.00 -31.24 -22.93
N GLN A 242 11.88 -32.22 -22.66
CA GLN A 242 11.70 -33.10 -21.50
C GLN A 242 11.75 -32.33 -20.17
N VAL A 243 12.62 -31.31 -20.05
CA VAL A 243 12.69 -30.42 -18.88
C VAL A 243 11.40 -29.61 -18.75
N ALA A 244 10.97 -28.96 -19.83
CA ALA A 244 9.78 -28.12 -19.83
C ALA A 244 8.51 -28.91 -19.48
N ASP A 245 8.38 -30.14 -20.01
CA ASP A 245 7.27 -31.04 -19.69
C ASP A 245 7.25 -31.46 -18.21
N ALA A 246 8.42 -31.70 -17.61
CA ALA A 246 8.53 -32.03 -16.20
C ALA A 246 8.12 -30.86 -15.31
N VAL A 247 8.52 -29.63 -15.67
CA VAL A 247 8.12 -28.42 -14.95
C VAL A 247 6.62 -28.15 -15.09
N ASP A 248 6.08 -28.30 -16.30
CA ASP A 248 4.64 -28.14 -16.55
C ASP A 248 3.80 -29.14 -15.75
N ALA A 249 4.23 -30.40 -15.69
CA ALA A 249 3.57 -31.42 -14.87
C ALA A 249 3.57 -31.06 -13.37
N ALA A 250 4.68 -30.53 -12.85
CA ALA A 250 4.75 -30.04 -11.46
C ALA A 250 3.80 -28.85 -11.23
N HIS A 251 3.76 -27.89 -12.16
CA HIS A 251 2.85 -26.75 -12.10
C HIS A 251 1.38 -27.17 -12.16
N GLY A 252 1.05 -28.19 -12.95
CA GLY A 252 -0.30 -28.75 -13.08
C GLY A 252 -0.86 -29.34 -11.78
N VAL A 253 0.00 -29.72 -10.84
CA VAL A 253 -0.37 -30.18 -9.49
C VAL A 253 -0.07 -29.15 -8.40
N GLY A 254 0.19 -27.90 -8.80
CA GLY A 254 0.38 -26.77 -7.89
C GLY A 254 1.76 -26.69 -7.22
N VAL A 255 2.78 -27.38 -7.73
CA VAL A 255 4.14 -27.37 -7.19
C VAL A 255 5.05 -26.48 -8.04
N LEU A 256 5.61 -25.41 -7.45
CA LEU A 256 6.66 -24.59 -8.06
C LEU A 256 8.04 -25.11 -7.65
N HIS A 257 9.00 -25.09 -8.58
CA HIS A 257 10.35 -25.59 -8.29
C HIS A 257 11.24 -24.52 -7.63
N LYS A 258 11.16 -23.24 -8.03
CA LYS A 258 11.88 -22.06 -7.44
C LYS A 258 13.40 -22.03 -7.62
N ASP A 259 14.05 -23.13 -7.95
CA ASP A 259 15.51 -23.23 -8.12
C ASP A 259 15.87 -24.05 -9.38
N LEU A 260 15.19 -23.77 -10.49
CA LEU A 260 15.48 -24.45 -11.76
C LEU A 260 16.83 -23.97 -12.32
N LYS A 261 17.76 -24.91 -12.45
CA LYS A 261 19.11 -24.72 -13.02
C LYS A 261 19.66 -26.05 -13.52
N PRO A 262 20.68 -26.05 -14.40
CA PRO A 262 21.27 -27.29 -14.92
C PRO A 262 21.74 -28.29 -13.85
N ALA A 263 22.19 -27.81 -12.68
CA ALA A 263 22.59 -28.70 -11.58
C ALA A 263 21.42 -29.54 -11.00
N ASN A 264 20.17 -29.09 -11.19
CA ASN A 264 18.95 -29.73 -10.68
C ASN A 264 18.20 -30.53 -11.77
N VAL A 265 18.78 -30.61 -12.98
CA VAL A 265 18.29 -31.45 -14.07
C VAL A 265 19.28 -32.60 -14.21
N LEU A 266 18.85 -33.83 -13.98
CA LEU A 266 19.68 -35.02 -14.15
C LEU A 266 19.44 -35.62 -15.53
N VAL A 267 20.50 -36.13 -16.15
CA VAL A 267 20.49 -36.80 -17.43
C VAL A 267 21.01 -38.22 -17.27
N ASP A 268 20.13 -39.19 -17.49
CA ASP A 268 20.49 -40.59 -17.57
C ASP A 268 20.63 -40.98 -19.05
N ASP A 269 21.83 -41.37 -19.46
CA ASP A 269 22.17 -41.73 -20.84
C ASP A 269 22.73 -43.17 -20.93
N ARG A 270 22.42 -44.01 -19.93
CA ARG A 270 22.97 -45.38 -19.84
C ARG A 270 22.49 -46.31 -20.95
N ASP A 271 21.31 -46.05 -21.52
CA ASP A 271 20.74 -46.79 -22.66
C ASP A 271 21.09 -46.15 -24.02
N GLY A 272 21.92 -45.10 -24.02
CA GLY A 272 22.31 -44.33 -25.21
C GLY A 272 21.26 -43.31 -25.67
N THR A 273 20.18 -43.12 -24.91
CA THR A 273 19.21 -42.04 -25.11
C THR A 273 19.13 -41.18 -23.85
N PRO A 274 19.34 -39.86 -23.92
CA PRO A 274 19.32 -39.02 -22.73
C PRO A 274 17.89 -38.83 -22.21
N HIS A 275 17.64 -39.33 -20.99
CA HIS A 275 16.39 -39.14 -20.26
C HIS A 275 16.57 -38.13 -19.13
N VAL A 276 15.73 -37.11 -19.12
CA VAL A 276 15.75 -36.06 -18.10
C VAL A 276 14.94 -36.47 -16.87
N ARG A 277 15.49 -36.19 -15.69
CA ARG A 277 14.76 -36.18 -14.41
C ARG A 277 15.08 -34.93 -13.60
N LEU A 278 14.07 -34.28 -13.03
CA LEU A 278 14.23 -33.15 -12.12
C LEU A 278 14.48 -33.62 -10.68
N THR A 279 15.31 -32.89 -9.96
CA THR A 279 15.63 -33.13 -8.55
C THR A 279 15.67 -31.81 -7.77
N ASP A 280 15.73 -31.90 -6.44
CA ASP A 280 15.97 -30.78 -5.52
C ASP A 280 14.81 -29.77 -5.38
N PHE A 281 13.67 -30.29 -4.92
CA PHE A 281 12.51 -29.48 -4.51
C PHE A 281 12.64 -28.90 -3.09
N GLY A 282 13.83 -28.90 -2.47
CA GLY A 282 14.02 -28.41 -1.09
C GLY A 282 13.68 -26.93 -0.87
N SER A 283 13.69 -26.16 -1.96
CA SER A 283 13.25 -24.76 -2.04
C SER A 283 11.85 -24.59 -2.64
N GLY A 284 11.22 -25.66 -3.10
CA GLY A 284 9.94 -25.63 -3.81
C GLY A 284 8.78 -25.16 -2.93
N HIS A 285 7.69 -24.76 -3.58
CA HIS A 285 6.51 -24.21 -2.92
C HIS A 285 5.23 -24.85 -3.46
N LEU A 286 4.32 -25.21 -2.56
CA LEU A 286 2.99 -25.66 -2.93
C LEU A 286 2.03 -24.46 -2.95
N VAL A 287 1.43 -24.18 -4.10
CA VAL A 287 0.57 -23.02 -4.35
C VAL A 287 -0.86 -23.24 -3.83
N ASP A 288 -1.26 -24.49 -3.57
CA ASP A 288 -2.59 -24.87 -3.09
C ASP A 288 -2.56 -25.61 -1.73
N PRO A 289 -2.96 -24.94 -0.62
CA PRO A 289 -3.00 -25.56 0.71
C PRO A 289 -4.14 -26.57 0.94
N GLU A 290 -5.19 -26.58 0.11
CA GLU A 290 -6.37 -27.46 0.27
C GLU A 290 -6.03 -28.90 -0.15
N ARG A 291 -5.15 -29.06 -1.15
CA ARG A 291 -4.73 -30.38 -1.65
C ARG A 291 -3.94 -31.22 -0.65
N LEU A 292 -3.19 -30.57 0.26
CA LEU A 292 -2.51 -31.25 1.39
C LEU A 292 -3.51 -31.95 2.33
N ALA A 293 -4.69 -31.35 2.52
CA ALA A 293 -5.75 -31.91 3.35
C ALA A 293 -6.44 -33.09 2.66
N GLU A 294 -6.65 -33.03 1.35
CA GLU A 294 -7.23 -34.12 0.56
C GLU A 294 -6.34 -35.36 0.45
N LEU A 295 -5.02 -35.18 0.36
CA LEU A 295 -4.06 -36.30 0.30
C LEU A 295 -3.76 -36.94 1.66
N GLY A 296 -4.38 -36.46 2.75
CA GLY A 296 -4.14 -36.98 4.11
C GLY A 296 -2.71 -36.77 4.62
N ILE A 297 -1.95 -35.85 4.01
CA ILE A 297 -0.56 -35.58 4.36
C ILE A 297 -0.55 -34.56 5.51
N THR A 298 -0.20 -35.01 6.71
CA THR A 298 -0.08 -34.15 7.90
C THR A 298 0.99 -33.06 7.67
N ARG A 299 0.60 -31.78 7.85
CA ARG A 299 1.49 -30.62 7.70
C ARG A 299 2.73 -30.75 8.60
N LEU A 300 3.87 -31.11 8.02
CA LEU A 300 5.18 -31.02 8.68
C LEU A 300 5.74 -29.60 8.54
N GLY A 301 5.14 -28.65 9.27
CA GLY A 301 5.63 -27.28 9.49
C GLY A 301 5.07 -26.20 8.54
N PRO A 302 4.80 -24.96 9.04
CA PRO A 302 4.28 -23.88 8.21
C PRO A 302 5.34 -23.33 7.24
N ALA A 303 4.94 -23.15 5.98
CA ALA A 303 5.70 -22.38 5.00
C ALA A 303 5.56 -20.89 5.31
N THR A 304 6.63 -20.21 5.71
CA THR A 304 6.66 -18.75 5.79
C THR A 304 7.32 -18.21 4.53
N ALA A 305 6.72 -17.19 3.92
CA ALA A 305 7.16 -16.54 2.69
C ALA A 305 8.47 -15.72 2.84
N ARG A 306 9.33 -16.06 3.80
CA ARG A 306 10.56 -15.31 4.14
C ARG A 306 11.87 -16.10 3.99
N ASP A 307 11.83 -17.32 3.47
CA ASP A 307 13.03 -18.10 3.16
C ASP A 307 13.54 -17.81 1.72
N VAL A 308 13.92 -16.56 1.46
CA VAL A 308 14.81 -16.20 0.35
C VAL A 308 16.00 -15.47 0.96
N ALA A 309 16.85 -16.22 1.67
CA ALA A 309 18.15 -15.71 2.09
C ALA A 309 19.18 -16.84 2.18
N THR A 310 20.23 -16.69 1.38
CA THR A 310 21.59 -17.19 1.59
C THR A 310 21.88 -18.69 1.45
N ASP A 311 21.65 -19.25 0.25
CA ASP A 311 22.52 -20.30 -0.29
C ASP A 311 23.36 -19.73 -1.44
N SER A 312 24.48 -19.11 -1.08
CA SER A 312 25.44 -18.53 -2.00
C SER A 312 26.29 -19.63 -2.66
N THR A 313 25.81 -20.15 -3.79
CA THR A 313 26.63 -20.67 -4.91
C THR A 313 26.44 -19.68 -6.05
N ALA A 314 27.50 -18.99 -6.50
CA ALA A 314 27.35 -17.86 -7.40
C ALA A 314 27.04 -18.23 -8.87
N GLY A 315 26.85 -19.53 -9.17
CA GLY A 315 26.15 -20.00 -10.37
C GLY A 315 24.62 -19.89 -10.33
N THR A 316 24.00 -19.71 -9.15
CA THR A 316 22.52 -19.72 -9.00
C THR A 316 21.87 -18.40 -9.45
N ALA A 317 22.58 -17.27 -9.39
CA ALA A 317 22.01 -15.96 -9.72
C ALA A 317 21.56 -15.81 -11.20
N LEU A 318 22.16 -16.59 -12.11
CA LEU A 318 21.86 -16.52 -13.55
C LEU A 318 20.42 -16.95 -13.90
N TYR A 319 19.82 -17.81 -13.08
CA TYR A 319 18.50 -18.41 -13.36
C TYR A 319 17.38 -17.77 -12.52
N VAL A 320 17.72 -16.91 -11.57
CA VAL A 320 16.74 -16.25 -10.69
C VAL A 320 16.04 -15.14 -11.45
N ALA A 321 14.70 -15.17 -11.45
CA ALA A 321 13.90 -14.17 -12.11
C ALA A 321 14.05 -12.77 -11.44
N PRO A 322 14.07 -11.67 -12.21
CA PRO A 322 14.29 -10.30 -11.68
C PRO A 322 13.37 -9.91 -10.53
N GLU A 323 12.10 -10.31 -10.56
CA GLU A 323 11.11 -10.01 -9.52
C GLU A 323 11.43 -10.65 -8.17
N LEU A 324 12.15 -11.78 -8.17
CA LEU A 324 12.56 -12.46 -6.94
C LEU A 324 13.69 -11.70 -6.22
N PHE A 325 14.57 -11.04 -6.98
CA PHE A 325 15.55 -10.11 -6.40
C PHE A 325 14.88 -8.89 -5.77
N ALA A 326 13.71 -8.48 -6.28
CA ALA A 326 12.89 -7.42 -5.70
C ALA A 326 12.04 -7.87 -4.50
N GLY A 327 12.16 -9.13 -4.06
CA GLY A 327 11.43 -9.68 -2.92
C GLY A 327 9.96 -10.05 -3.22
N GLN A 328 9.56 -10.13 -4.49
CA GLN A 328 8.22 -10.61 -4.86
C GLN A 328 8.11 -12.13 -4.66
N ALA A 329 6.88 -12.63 -4.52
CA ALA A 329 6.63 -14.06 -4.36
C ALA A 329 6.89 -14.82 -5.67
N PRO A 330 7.47 -16.04 -5.62
CA PRO A 330 7.66 -16.87 -6.80
C PRO A 330 6.34 -17.31 -7.42
N THR A 331 6.33 -17.36 -8.75
CA THR A 331 5.16 -17.75 -9.56
C THR A 331 5.57 -18.74 -10.66
N VAL A 332 4.59 -19.32 -11.35
CA VAL A 332 4.82 -20.11 -12.58
C VAL A 332 5.72 -19.36 -13.57
N ARG A 333 5.53 -18.05 -13.71
CA ARG A 333 6.28 -17.18 -14.62
C ARG A 333 7.74 -16.95 -14.18
N SER A 334 8.04 -17.22 -12.91
CA SER A 334 9.42 -17.20 -12.40
C SER A 334 10.18 -18.46 -12.81
N ASP A 335 9.55 -19.64 -12.78
CA ASP A 335 10.13 -20.88 -13.31
C ASP A 335 10.28 -20.83 -14.85
N VAL A 336 9.33 -20.19 -15.56
CA VAL A 336 9.44 -19.93 -17.02
C VAL A 336 10.65 -19.08 -17.37
N TYR A 337 11.00 -18.10 -16.55
CA TYR A 337 12.23 -17.31 -16.74
C TYR A 337 13.47 -18.19 -16.66
N SER A 338 13.58 -19.03 -15.64
CA SER A 338 14.69 -19.97 -15.47
C SER A 338 14.80 -20.95 -16.65
N LEU A 339 13.67 -21.43 -17.16
CA LEU A 339 13.60 -22.25 -18.38
C LEU A 339 14.09 -21.49 -19.61
N GLY A 340 13.73 -20.21 -19.76
CA GLY A 340 14.18 -19.36 -20.87
C GLY A 340 15.71 -19.19 -20.90
N VAL A 341 16.33 -18.99 -19.74
CA VAL A 341 17.80 -18.93 -19.61
C VAL A 341 18.44 -20.27 -19.98
N MET A 342 17.89 -21.39 -19.51
CA MET A 342 18.39 -22.72 -19.82
C MET A 342 18.25 -23.07 -21.32
N LEU A 343 17.15 -22.66 -21.96
CA LEU A 343 16.93 -22.81 -23.40
C LEU A 343 18.01 -22.05 -24.20
N TYR A 344 18.27 -20.79 -23.83
CA TYR A 344 19.34 -19.99 -24.44
C TYR A 344 20.68 -20.71 -24.37
N GLN A 345 21.06 -21.20 -23.18
CA GLN A 345 22.36 -21.82 -22.97
C GLN A 345 22.53 -23.15 -23.70
N LEU A 346 21.47 -23.97 -23.77
CA LEU A 346 21.48 -25.19 -24.57
C LEU A 346 21.68 -24.84 -26.06
N LEU A 347 21.02 -23.80 -26.57
CA LEU A 347 21.16 -23.37 -27.95
C LEU A 347 22.54 -22.78 -28.24
N ALA A 348 23.06 -21.96 -27.32
CA ALA A 348 24.41 -21.41 -27.39
C ALA A 348 25.51 -22.50 -27.26
N GLY A 349 25.15 -23.68 -26.75
CA GLY A 349 26.06 -24.81 -26.58
C GLY A 349 26.97 -24.73 -25.37
N ASP A 350 26.66 -23.85 -24.41
CA ASP A 350 27.45 -23.62 -23.21
C ASP A 350 26.52 -23.26 -22.04
N LEU A 351 26.40 -24.19 -21.08
CA LEU A 351 25.57 -24.04 -19.87
C LEU A 351 26.18 -23.11 -18.80
N ALA A 352 27.44 -22.72 -18.94
CA ALA A 352 28.05 -21.71 -18.08
C ALA A 352 27.88 -20.29 -18.63
N ARG A 353 27.39 -20.15 -19.87
CA ARG A 353 27.31 -18.86 -20.56
C ARG A 353 26.25 -17.94 -19.92
N PRO A 354 26.61 -16.72 -19.50
CA PRO A 354 25.64 -15.78 -18.97
C PRO A 354 24.82 -15.15 -20.12
N MET A 355 23.53 -14.96 -19.88
CA MET A 355 22.64 -14.26 -20.80
C MET A 355 22.79 -12.73 -20.61
N ALA A 356 23.63 -12.09 -21.43
CA ALA A 356 23.91 -10.66 -21.39
C ALA A 356 23.29 -9.92 -22.58
N SER A 357 23.33 -8.59 -22.58
CA SER A 357 22.86 -7.77 -23.71
C SER A 357 23.54 -8.19 -25.02
N GLY A 358 22.77 -8.53 -26.04
CA GLY A 358 23.28 -8.98 -27.33
C GLY A 358 23.42 -10.50 -27.48
N TRP A 359 22.91 -11.29 -26.53
CA TRP A 359 22.80 -12.76 -26.58
C TRP A 359 22.10 -13.27 -27.84
N GLU A 360 21.29 -12.43 -28.50
CA GLU A 360 20.59 -12.73 -29.75
C GLU A 360 21.56 -13.13 -30.89
N ARG A 361 22.83 -12.74 -30.78
CA ARG A 361 23.89 -13.12 -31.74
C ARG A 361 24.34 -14.57 -31.61
N ASP A 362 24.03 -15.22 -30.50
CA ASP A 362 24.45 -16.60 -30.22
C ASP A 362 23.44 -17.63 -30.72
N VAL A 363 22.26 -17.18 -31.17
CA VAL A 363 21.16 -18.03 -31.65
C VAL A 363 20.79 -17.62 -33.05
N ASP A 364 21.13 -18.43 -34.06
CA ASP A 364 20.90 -18.08 -35.47
C ASP A 364 19.42 -17.97 -35.82
N ASP A 365 18.56 -18.82 -35.24
CA ASP A 365 17.13 -18.86 -35.55
C ASP A 365 16.36 -17.73 -34.85
N GLU A 366 15.74 -16.87 -35.67
CA GLU A 366 14.97 -15.72 -35.19
C GLU A 366 13.72 -16.09 -34.38
N LEU A 367 13.05 -17.22 -34.69
CA LEU A 367 11.89 -17.70 -33.94
C LEU A 367 12.31 -18.21 -32.57
N LEU A 368 13.47 -18.88 -32.47
CA LEU A 368 14.03 -19.29 -31.18
C LEU A 368 14.44 -18.07 -30.33
N ARG A 369 14.99 -17.02 -30.96
CA ARG A 369 15.24 -15.74 -30.25
C ARG A 369 13.95 -15.12 -29.72
N GLU A 370 12.89 -15.14 -30.51
CA GLU A 370 11.58 -14.66 -30.08
C GLU A 370 11.08 -15.43 -28.85
N ASP A 371 11.18 -16.76 -28.88
CA ASP A 371 10.71 -17.64 -27.81
C ASP A 371 11.53 -17.45 -26.52
N ILE A 372 12.86 -17.34 -26.61
CA ILE A 372 13.72 -17.01 -25.45
C ILE A 372 13.36 -15.64 -24.87
N ARG A 373 13.17 -14.62 -25.71
CA ARG A 373 12.79 -13.27 -25.26
C ARG A 373 11.46 -13.26 -24.52
N LEU A 374 10.46 -13.99 -25.03
CA LEU A 374 9.16 -14.14 -24.37
C LEU A 374 9.26 -14.95 -23.08
N ALA A 375 10.22 -15.86 -22.92
CA ALA A 375 10.43 -16.56 -21.67
C ALA A 375 11.18 -15.70 -20.62
N THR A 376 12.07 -14.81 -21.05
CA THR A 376 13.05 -14.11 -20.20
C THR A 376 12.78 -12.60 -20.00
N ASP A 377 11.57 -12.12 -20.32
CA ASP A 377 11.22 -10.70 -20.16
C ASP A 377 11.39 -10.23 -18.69
N GLY A 378 11.86 -9.00 -18.48
CA GLY A 378 12.03 -8.45 -17.14
C GLY A 378 10.72 -8.28 -16.38
N GLU A 379 9.61 -8.05 -17.09
CA GLU A 379 8.27 -7.94 -16.53
C GLU A 379 7.54 -9.29 -16.58
N PRO A 380 7.18 -9.92 -15.43
CA PRO A 380 6.56 -11.26 -15.42
C PRO A 380 5.29 -11.36 -16.27
N GLN A 381 4.50 -10.28 -16.37
CA GLN A 381 3.24 -10.25 -17.13
C GLN A 381 3.44 -10.31 -18.65
N ARG A 382 4.62 -9.93 -19.15
CA ARG A 382 4.97 -10.02 -20.57
C ARG A 382 5.56 -11.37 -20.96
N ARG A 383 5.87 -12.22 -19.98
CA ARG A 383 6.39 -13.56 -20.23
C ARG A 383 5.30 -14.48 -20.78
N LEU A 384 5.71 -15.61 -21.34
CA LEU A 384 4.82 -16.74 -21.57
C LEU A 384 4.14 -17.16 -20.25
N ALA A 385 2.89 -17.59 -20.34
CA ALA A 385 2.07 -17.87 -19.17
C ALA A 385 2.47 -19.14 -18.42
N SER A 386 3.05 -20.13 -19.13
CA SER A 386 3.41 -21.43 -18.58
C SER A 386 4.56 -22.11 -19.34
N ALA A 387 5.12 -23.16 -18.73
CA ALA A 387 6.08 -24.04 -19.38
C ALA A 387 5.46 -24.79 -20.57
N ALA A 388 4.19 -25.21 -20.48
CA ALA A 388 3.44 -25.76 -21.62
C ALA A 388 3.42 -24.84 -22.85
N GLU A 389 3.22 -23.54 -22.65
CA GLU A 389 3.17 -22.58 -23.76
C GLU A 389 4.53 -22.50 -24.48
N LEU A 390 5.63 -22.43 -23.71
CA LEU A 390 6.99 -22.48 -24.26
C LEU A 390 7.25 -23.79 -25.00
N ALA A 391 6.88 -24.93 -24.42
CA ALA A 391 7.03 -26.24 -25.06
C ALA A 391 6.20 -26.36 -26.36
N ALA A 392 4.96 -25.87 -26.38
CA ALA A 392 4.10 -25.87 -27.56
C ALA A 392 4.68 -25.04 -28.72
N ARG A 393 5.26 -23.88 -28.39
CA ARG A 393 5.94 -23.01 -29.37
C ARG A 393 7.17 -23.67 -29.99
N LEU A 394 7.94 -24.43 -29.20
CA LEU A 394 9.10 -25.19 -29.68
C LEU A 394 8.70 -26.43 -30.48
N ARG A 395 7.65 -27.17 -30.07
CA ARG A 395 7.12 -28.31 -30.85
C ARG A 395 6.57 -27.88 -32.21
N SER A 396 5.98 -26.70 -32.29
CA SER A 396 5.46 -26.12 -33.54
C SER A 396 6.52 -25.37 -34.35
N LEU A 397 7.80 -25.39 -33.96
CA LEU A 397 8.86 -24.62 -34.60
C LEU A 397 9.01 -24.94 -36.10
N ALA A 398 8.95 -26.21 -36.49
CA ALA A 398 9.03 -26.61 -37.90
C ALA A 398 7.86 -26.01 -38.72
N ALA A 399 6.63 -26.13 -38.23
CA ALA A 399 5.46 -25.54 -38.86
C ALA A 399 5.53 -24.00 -38.90
N ARG A 400 6.08 -23.37 -37.86
CA ARG A 400 6.30 -21.91 -37.81
C ARG A 400 7.38 -21.46 -38.81
N ARG A 401 8.45 -22.24 -38.99
CA ARG A 401 9.48 -22.02 -40.02
C ARG A 401 8.89 -22.15 -41.43
N ASP A 402 8.07 -23.18 -41.66
CA ASP A 402 7.40 -23.41 -42.95
C ASP A 402 6.40 -22.29 -43.26
N ALA A 403 5.57 -21.89 -42.29
CA ALA A 403 4.62 -20.79 -42.45
C ALA A 403 5.33 -19.45 -42.75
N ARG A 404 6.45 -19.18 -42.06
CA ARG A 404 7.27 -17.98 -42.30
C ARG A 404 7.92 -18.00 -43.69
N THR A 405 8.40 -19.16 -44.13
CA THR A 405 8.97 -19.35 -45.47
C THR A 405 7.91 -19.22 -46.56
N ALA A 406 6.72 -19.80 -46.35
CA ALA A 406 5.58 -19.68 -47.26
C ALA A 406 5.08 -18.23 -47.35
N SER A 407 5.02 -17.49 -46.23
CA SER A 407 4.68 -16.06 -46.23
C SER A 407 5.72 -15.24 -46.98
N ALA A 408 7.01 -15.48 -46.75
CA ALA A 408 8.09 -14.78 -47.46
C ALA A 408 8.10 -15.10 -48.97
N GLN A 409 7.75 -16.33 -49.37
CA GLN A 409 7.60 -16.71 -50.78
C GLN A 409 6.33 -16.12 -51.42
N ALA A 410 5.23 -16.05 -50.68
CA ALA A 410 4.00 -15.38 -51.12
C ALA A 410 4.24 -13.87 -51.32
N GLU A 411 4.97 -13.23 -50.41
CA GLU A 411 5.38 -11.83 -50.55
C GLU A 411 6.32 -11.59 -51.75
N ARG A 412 7.23 -12.53 -52.06
CA ARG A 412 8.08 -12.45 -53.25
C ARG A 412 7.27 -12.61 -54.54
N ARG A 413 6.35 -13.57 -54.59
CA ARG A 413 5.42 -13.76 -55.73
C ARG A 413 4.52 -12.54 -55.94
N ASP A 414 4.08 -11.90 -54.85
CA ASP A 414 3.29 -10.67 -54.84
C ASP A 414 4.12 -9.46 -55.30
N ARG A 415 5.42 -9.39 -54.96
CA ARG A 415 6.35 -8.39 -55.51
C ARG A 415 6.59 -8.57 -57.01
N GLU A 416 6.85 -9.79 -57.48
CA GLU A 416 7.03 -10.10 -58.91
C GLU A 416 5.75 -9.87 -59.73
N ALA A 417 4.58 -10.20 -59.17
CA ALA A 417 3.28 -9.89 -59.76
C ALA A 417 3.00 -8.37 -59.81
N ARG A 418 3.43 -7.60 -58.80
CA ARG A 418 3.34 -6.13 -58.78
C ARG A 418 4.24 -5.47 -59.82
N GLU A 419 5.41 -6.02 -60.09
CA GLU A 419 6.32 -5.53 -61.15
C GLU A 419 5.80 -5.82 -62.57
N ALA A 420 5.17 -6.98 -62.78
CA ALA A 420 4.46 -7.30 -64.03
C ALA A 420 3.23 -6.39 -64.24
N LEU A 421 2.50 -6.08 -63.17
CA LEU A 421 1.33 -5.20 -63.17
C LEU A 421 1.70 -3.72 -63.36
N ALA A 422 2.85 -3.27 -62.85
CA ALA A 422 3.35 -1.89 -62.99
C ALA A 422 3.58 -1.47 -64.45
N ARG A 423 3.93 -2.41 -65.34
CA ARG A 423 4.08 -2.15 -66.79
C ARG A 423 2.75 -1.91 -67.51
N SER A 424 1.64 -2.45 -67.00
CA SER A 424 0.30 -2.36 -67.61
C SER A 424 -0.51 -1.16 -67.09
N ARG A 425 -0.24 -0.71 -65.87
CA ARG A 425 -1.15 0.17 -65.11
C ARG A 425 -0.76 1.66 -65.11
N ALA A 426 0.18 2.02 -65.96
CA ALA A 426 0.90 3.29 -65.99
C ALA A 426 0.11 4.56 -66.37
N ARG A 427 -1.24 4.61 -66.43
CA ARG A 427 -1.88 5.90 -66.81
C ARG A 427 -3.10 6.46 -66.09
N ARG A 428 -3.86 5.79 -65.20
CA ARG A 428 -5.05 6.47 -64.61
C ARG A 428 -5.38 6.29 -63.12
N PRO A 429 -5.21 5.14 -62.46
CA PRO A 429 -5.66 4.99 -61.07
C PRO A 429 -4.66 5.51 -60.01
N TYR A 430 -3.37 5.63 -60.34
CA TYR A 430 -2.30 5.92 -59.36
C TYR A 430 -2.22 7.39 -58.94
N ALA A 431 -2.64 8.32 -59.78
CA ALA A 431 -2.63 9.75 -59.44
C ALA A 431 -3.65 10.08 -58.34
N ILE A 432 -4.82 9.41 -58.35
CA ILE A 432 -5.91 9.66 -57.39
C ILE A 432 -5.60 9.01 -56.03
N ALA A 433 -5.04 7.79 -56.03
CA ALA A 433 -4.66 7.10 -54.79
C ALA A 433 -3.49 7.78 -54.07
N LEU A 434 -2.53 8.36 -54.80
CA LEU A 434 -1.39 9.09 -54.22
C LEU A 434 -1.83 10.40 -53.55
N LEU A 435 -2.76 11.14 -54.15
CA LEU A 435 -3.38 12.33 -53.54
C LEU A 435 -4.16 11.98 -52.27
N GLY A 436 -4.89 10.86 -52.25
CA GLY A 436 -5.62 10.39 -51.08
C GLY A 436 -4.68 9.97 -49.93
N ALA A 437 -3.60 9.26 -50.23
CA ALA A 437 -2.63 8.81 -49.22
C ALA A 437 -1.82 9.98 -48.62
N LEU A 438 -1.44 10.96 -49.44
CA LEU A 438 -0.79 12.19 -48.97
C LEU A 438 -1.70 13.02 -48.08
N ALA A 439 -2.99 13.16 -48.43
CA ALA A 439 -3.96 13.87 -47.59
C ALA A 439 -4.19 13.16 -46.24
N ALA A 440 -4.33 11.82 -46.24
CA ALA A 440 -4.49 11.03 -45.02
C ALA A 440 -3.23 11.09 -44.12
N GLY A 441 -2.04 11.03 -44.72
CA GLY A 441 -0.77 11.19 -44.00
C GLY A 441 -0.61 12.59 -43.40
N LEU A 442 -1.01 13.64 -44.11
CA LEU A 442 -0.97 15.02 -43.62
C LEU A 442 -1.95 15.24 -42.45
N VAL A 443 -3.14 14.66 -42.51
CA VAL A 443 -4.13 14.71 -41.43
C VAL A 443 -3.65 13.94 -40.20
N ALA A 444 -3.05 12.76 -40.37
CA ALA A 444 -2.48 11.99 -39.27
C ALA A 444 -1.28 12.72 -38.62
N ALA A 445 -0.40 13.30 -39.43
CA ALA A 445 0.73 14.09 -38.95
C ALA A 445 0.26 15.37 -38.22
N LEU A 446 -0.77 16.04 -38.73
CA LEU A 446 -1.39 17.19 -38.07
C LEU A 446 -2.08 16.79 -36.76
N GLY A 447 -2.74 15.64 -36.72
CA GLY A 447 -3.35 15.09 -35.50
C GLY A 447 -2.32 14.75 -34.42
N LEU A 448 -1.22 14.11 -34.81
CA LEU A 448 -0.09 13.81 -33.92
C LEU A 448 0.61 15.09 -33.44
N TRP A 449 0.80 16.08 -34.33
CA TRP A 449 1.38 17.37 -33.98
C TRP A 449 0.48 18.16 -33.03
N LEU A 450 -0.84 18.18 -33.25
CA LEU A 450 -1.80 18.81 -32.34
C LEU A 450 -1.85 18.10 -30.99
N ALA A 451 -1.81 16.77 -30.95
CA ALA A 451 -1.75 16.00 -29.71
C ALA A 451 -0.46 16.26 -28.92
N ALA A 452 0.69 16.28 -29.62
CA ALA A 452 1.98 16.59 -29.03
C ALA A 452 2.09 18.06 -28.58
N SER A 453 1.51 19.01 -29.33
CA SER A 453 1.45 20.41 -28.94
C SER A 453 0.58 20.60 -27.71
N ARG A 454 -0.60 19.96 -27.65
CA ARG A 454 -1.47 19.99 -26.46
C ARG A 454 -0.77 19.42 -25.23
N ALA A 455 -0.13 18.26 -25.36
CA ALA A 455 0.63 17.65 -24.26
C ALA A 455 1.80 18.53 -23.79
N ARG A 456 2.48 19.23 -24.73
CA ARG A 456 3.54 20.18 -24.40
C ARG A 456 3.00 21.43 -23.71
N ASP A 457 1.89 21.97 -24.19
CA ASP A 457 1.22 23.13 -23.61
C ASP A 457 0.67 22.80 -22.20
N ASP A 458 0.15 21.58 -21.99
CA ASP A 458 -0.26 21.07 -20.67
C ASP A 458 0.92 20.96 -19.71
N ALA A 459 2.03 20.37 -20.15
CA ALA A 459 3.24 20.29 -19.34
C ALA A 459 3.82 21.68 -19.01
N GLN A 460 3.77 22.63 -19.96
CA GLN A 460 4.21 24.00 -19.73
C GLN A 460 3.28 24.76 -18.79
N ARG A 461 1.96 24.52 -18.85
CA ARG A 461 0.98 25.07 -17.89
C ARG A 461 1.24 24.55 -16.48
N GLU A 462 1.44 23.24 -16.31
CA GLU A 462 1.79 22.64 -15.01
C GLU A 462 3.09 23.20 -14.44
N LEU A 463 4.11 23.35 -15.28
CA LEU A 463 5.40 23.90 -14.86
C LEU A 463 5.30 25.41 -14.53
N ALA A 464 4.49 26.17 -15.27
CA ALA A 464 4.19 27.57 -14.97
C ALA A 464 3.39 27.71 -13.67
N ARG A 465 2.40 26.84 -13.41
CA ARG A 465 1.61 26.76 -12.17
C ARG A 465 2.52 26.46 -10.98
N ALA A 466 3.33 25.39 -11.05
CA ALA A 466 4.26 25.01 -9.98
C ALA A 466 5.26 26.13 -9.68
N ASN A 467 5.79 26.79 -10.70
CA ASN A 467 6.70 27.93 -10.54
C ASN A 467 6.01 29.19 -10.01
N ALA A 468 4.72 29.40 -10.30
CA ALA A 468 3.94 30.51 -9.76
C ALA A 468 3.60 30.28 -8.27
N ILE A 469 3.24 29.05 -7.89
CA ILE A 469 3.03 28.65 -6.48
C ILE A 469 4.34 28.80 -5.70
N ASN A 470 5.45 28.28 -6.20
CA ASN A 470 6.76 28.41 -5.53
C ASN A 470 7.21 29.86 -5.40
N ARG A 471 6.98 30.70 -6.41
CA ARG A 471 7.30 32.14 -6.31
C ARG A 471 6.35 32.88 -5.40
N PHE A 472 5.06 32.56 -5.36
CA PHE A 472 4.12 33.16 -4.43
C PHE A 472 4.50 32.80 -2.96
N LEU A 473 4.85 31.54 -2.70
CA LEU A 473 5.37 31.09 -1.41
C LEU A 473 6.68 31.81 -1.04
N ASN A 474 7.63 31.93 -1.98
CA ASN A 474 8.96 32.49 -1.67
C ASN A 474 9.04 34.02 -1.72
N GLU A 475 8.37 34.70 -2.63
CA GLU A 475 8.48 36.16 -2.84
C GLU A 475 7.42 36.93 -2.04
N ASP A 476 6.17 36.44 -2.01
CA ASP A 476 5.05 37.16 -1.41
C ASP A 476 4.75 36.74 0.04
N LEU A 477 4.97 35.46 0.40
CA LEU A 477 4.79 34.95 1.76
C LEU A 477 6.10 34.96 2.58
N ILE A 478 7.17 34.33 2.08
CA ILE A 478 8.47 34.23 2.78
C ILE A 478 9.34 35.47 2.54
N GLY A 479 9.30 36.09 1.36
CA GLY A 479 10.13 37.26 1.03
C GLY A 479 9.90 38.48 1.91
N ARG A 480 8.74 38.56 2.59
CA ARG A 480 8.42 39.56 3.61
C ARG A 480 8.64 39.10 5.05
N SER A 481 9.07 37.87 5.27
CA SER A 481 9.70 37.42 6.51
C SER A 481 11.18 37.80 6.59
N ASN A 482 11.69 38.63 5.65
CA ASN A 482 12.99 39.26 5.77
C ASN A 482 12.94 40.34 6.88
N PRO A 483 13.58 40.15 8.04
CA PRO A 483 13.49 41.07 9.19
C PRO A 483 14.03 42.48 8.90
N LEU A 484 14.72 42.66 7.78
CA LEU A 484 15.33 43.92 7.36
C LEU A 484 14.39 44.86 6.58
N VAL A 485 13.20 44.40 6.14
CA VAL A 485 12.23 45.22 5.38
C VAL A 485 11.00 45.64 6.21
N LEU A 486 10.89 45.17 7.46
CA LEU A 486 9.93 45.69 8.45
C LEU A 486 10.38 47.08 8.96
N SER A 487 10.40 48.05 8.06
CA SER A 487 10.39 49.46 8.42
C SER A 487 9.04 49.76 9.06
N LYS A 488 9.06 49.92 10.38
CA LYS A 488 7.96 50.18 11.33
C LYS A 488 7.24 48.95 11.89
N GLY A 489 7.94 48.29 12.82
CA GLY A 489 7.41 47.80 14.09
C GLY A 489 6.08 47.03 14.07
N GLY A 490 6.17 45.71 14.08
CA GLY A 490 5.08 44.82 14.46
C GLY A 490 5.32 43.39 13.95
N ASP A 491 5.31 42.41 14.85
CA ASP A 491 5.22 40.99 14.53
C ASP A 491 3.92 40.74 13.74
N ALA A 492 3.99 40.76 12.41
CA ALA A 492 2.83 40.51 11.56
C ALA A 492 2.44 39.04 11.67
N SER A 493 1.19 38.76 12.10
CA SER A 493 0.70 37.39 12.21
C SER A 493 0.51 36.77 10.82
N LEU A 494 0.52 35.43 10.71
CA LEU A 494 0.24 34.71 9.45
C LEU A 494 -1.08 35.19 8.81
N LYS A 495 -2.08 35.50 9.65
CA LYS A 495 -3.35 36.10 9.25
C LYS A 495 -3.14 37.42 8.50
N ASP A 496 -2.33 38.33 9.02
CA ASP A 496 -2.14 39.67 8.42
C ASP A 496 -1.40 39.58 7.09
N VAL A 497 -0.45 38.63 6.98
CA VAL A 497 0.25 38.32 5.74
C VAL A 497 -0.72 37.77 4.68
N LEU A 498 -1.55 36.78 5.03
CA LEU A 498 -2.52 36.18 4.11
C LEU A 498 -3.56 37.21 3.65
N LEU A 499 -4.11 38.02 4.56
CA LEU A 499 -5.08 39.06 4.22
C LEU A 499 -4.46 40.17 3.36
N GLY A 500 -3.22 40.56 3.63
CA GLY A 500 -2.49 41.55 2.84
C GLY A 500 -2.12 41.08 1.42
N ALA A 501 -1.98 39.77 1.21
CA ALA A 501 -1.70 39.20 -0.11
C ALA A 501 -2.91 39.31 -1.07
N ARG A 502 -4.14 39.16 -0.54
CA ARG A 502 -5.41 39.12 -1.30
C ARG A 502 -5.57 40.27 -2.29
N ALA A 503 -5.28 41.50 -1.85
CA ALA A 503 -5.53 42.71 -2.63
C ALA A 503 -4.66 42.82 -3.91
N ARG A 504 -3.54 42.09 -3.97
CA ARG A 504 -2.58 42.17 -5.09
C ARG A 504 -2.72 41.05 -6.11
N ILE A 505 -3.47 40.00 -5.78
CA ILE A 505 -3.59 38.79 -6.62
C ILE A 505 -4.15 39.14 -8.00
N ALA A 506 -5.28 39.85 -8.07
CA ALA A 506 -5.90 40.23 -9.35
C ALA A 506 -4.95 41.06 -10.24
N THR A 507 -4.29 42.06 -9.66
CA THR A 507 -3.40 42.95 -10.43
C THR A 507 -2.13 42.21 -10.89
N ARG A 508 -1.59 41.31 -10.06
CA ARG A 508 -0.36 40.57 -10.36
C ARG A 508 -0.57 39.52 -11.44
N PHE A 509 -1.74 38.89 -11.49
CA PHE A 509 -2.05 37.81 -12.42
C PHE A 509 -3.09 38.21 -13.48
N ALA A 510 -3.23 39.51 -13.77
CA ALA A 510 -4.19 40.05 -14.72
C ALA A 510 -4.13 39.45 -16.15
N GLY A 511 -3.02 38.81 -16.53
CA GLY A 511 -2.86 38.08 -17.80
C GLY A 511 -2.79 36.55 -17.68
N GLN A 512 -3.05 35.99 -16.49
CA GLN A 512 -2.95 34.55 -16.20
C GLN A 512 -4.11 34.09 -15.30
N PRO A 513 -5.37 34.08 -15.80
CA PRO A 513 -6.56 33.89 -14.98
C PRO A 513 -6.63 32.51 -14.31
N LEU A 514 -6.12 31.44 -14.95
CA LEU A 514 -6.06 30.11 -14.34
C LEU A 514 -5.02 30.00 -13.21
N THR A 515 -3.89 30.70 -13.34
CA THR A 515 -2.90 30.82 -12.27
C THR A 515 -3.48 31.59 -11.10
N GLU A 516 -4.20 32.68 -11.37
CA GLU A 516 -4.91 33.45 -10.36
C GLU A 516 -5.93 32.57 -9.62
N ALA A 517 -6.75 31.80 -10.34
CA ALA A 517 -7.74 30.89 -9.77
C ALA A 517 -7.10 29.84 -8.85
N SER A 518 -5.98 29.25 -9.27
CA SER A 518 -5.22 28.28 -8.48
C SER A 518 -4.69 28.90 -7.18
N ILE A 519 -4.08 30.08 -7.24
CA ILE A 519 -3.57 30.78 -6.04
C ILE A 519 -4.72 31.14 -5.09
N ARG A 520 -5.85 31.61 -5.62
CA ARG A 520 -7.05 31.88 -4.80
C ARG A 520 -7.62 30.61 -4.16
N THR A 521 -7.53 29.47 -4.83
CA THR A 521 -7.93 28.16 -4.28
C THR A 521 -7.02 27.75 -3.11
N SER A 522 -5.70 27.88 -3.27
CA SER A 522 -4.75 27.67 -2.18
C SER A 522 -5.01 28.61 -1.00
N LEU A 523 -5.28 29.89 -1.28
CA LEU A 523 -5.59 30.87 -0.25
C LEU A 523 -6.90 30.56 0.47
N THR A 524 -7.91 30.08 -0.24
CA THR A 524 -9.18 29.59 0.33
C THR A 524 -8.91 28.49 1.35
N MET A 525 -8.09 27.49 1.00
CA MET A 525 -7.76 26.38 1.91
C MET A 525 -7.02 26.89 3.16
N LEU A 526 -6.06 27.80 3.00
CA LEU A 526 -5.33 28.40 4.13
C LEU A 526 -6.23 29.23 5.05
N LEU A 527 -7.07 30.09 4.48
CA LEU A 527 -8.04 30.90 5.24
C LEU A 527 -9.06 30.01 5.97
N ASN A 528 -9.51 28.92 5.34
CA ASN A 528 -10.39 27.93 5.97
C ASN A 528 -9.70 27.19 7.15
N MET A 529 -8.39 26.92 7.05
CA MET A 529 -7.61 26.28 8.11
C MET A 529 -7.46 27.19 9.33
N ILE A 530 -7.23 28.49 9.13
CA ILE A 530 -7.19 29.49 10.21
C ILE A 530 -8.58 30.06 10.56
N GLU A 531 -9.65 29.41 10.07
CA GLU A 531 -11.06 29.72 10.33
C GLU A 531 -11.51 31.15 9.99
N ARG A 532 -10.91 31.75 8.98
CA ARG A 532 -11.34 33.01 8.36
C ARG A 532 -12.36 32.74 7.28
N LEU A 533 -13.53 32.26 7.70
CA LEU A 533 -14.57 31.73 6.81
C LEU A 533 -15.12 32.77 5.82
N PRO A 534 -15.42 34.04 6.21
CA PRO A 534 -15.92 35.04 5.26
C PRO A 534 -14.91 35.36 4.15
N GLU A 535 -13.63 35.48 4.51
CA GLU A 535 -12.58 35.74 3.52
C GLU A 535 -12.31 34.52 2.64
N ALA A 536 -12.36 33.31 3.21
CA ALA A 536 -12.25 32.08 2.44
C ALA A 536 -13.40 31.97 1.42
N GLU A 537 -14.63 32.35 1.79
CA GLU A 537 -15.79 32.29 0.90
C GLU A 537 -15.60 33.21 -0.31
N GLU A 538 -15.15 34.45 -0.07
CA GLU A 538 -14.91 35.43 -1.12
C GLU A 538 -13.84 34.95 -2.12
N GLU A 539 -12.75 34.37 -1.61
CA GLU A 539 -11.70 33.81 -2.46
C GLU A 539 -12.16 32.55 -3.22
N ALA A 540 -12.96 31.68 -2.58
CA ALA A 540 -13.52 30.49 -3.21
C ALA A 540 -14.44 30.85 -4.38
N ARG A 541 -15.32 31.84 -4.20
CA ARG A 541 -16.22 32.33 -5.26
C ARG A 541 -15.45 32.90 -6.44
N ARG A 542 -14.40 33.69 -6.18
CA ARG A 542 -13.53 34.24 -7.23
C ARG A 542 -12.78 33.15 -7.98
N ALA A 543 -12.20 32.18 -7.27
CA ALA A 543 -11.52 31.06 -7.88
C ALA A 543 -12.46 30.25 -8.77
N PHE A 544 -13.64 29.90 -8.25
CA PHE A 544 -14.66 29.16 -8.99
C PHE A 544 -15.12 29.92 -10.25
N ALA A 545 -15.43 31.21 -10.14
CA ALA A 545 -15.84 32.02 -11.28
C ALA A 545 -14.76 32.12 -12.38
N LEU A 546 -13.47 32.15 -11.99
CA LEU A 546 -12.37 32.13 -12.95
C LEU A 546 -12.26 30.78 -13.66
N TYR A 547 -12.31 29.66 -12.94
CA TYR A 547 -12.28 28.34 -13.56
C TYR A 547 -13.48 28.10 -14.49
N GLU A 548 -14.68 28.47 -14.05
CA GLU A 548 -15.91 28.34 -14.85
C GLU A 548 -15.84 29.16 -16.14
N ARG A 549 -15.30 30.39 -16.08
CA ARG A 549 -15.17 31.26 -17.24
C ARG A 549 -14.13 30.77 -18.26
N GLU A 550 -12.97 30.32 -17.79
CA GLU A 550 -11.83 30.01 -18.65
C GLU A 550 -11.84 28.57 -19.20
N GLU A 551 -12.36 27.61 -18.43
CA GLU A 551 -12.35 26.18 -18.81
C GLU A 551 -13.75 25.56 -18.97
N GLY A 552 -14.80 26.27 -18.53
CA GLY A 552 -16.18 25.78 -18.55
C GLY A 552 -16.59 25.04 -17.27
N GLU A 553 -17.90 25.00 -17.00
CA GLU A 553 -18.46 24.46 -15.77
C GLU A 553 -18.20 22.96 -15.53
N ALA A 554 -17.95 22.19 -16.59
CA ALA A 554 -17.69 20.75 -16.55
C ALA A 554 -16.19 20.39 -16.48
N SER A 555 -15.30 21.39 -16.44
CA SER A 555 -13.87 21.17 -16.26
C SER A 555 -13.59 20.59 -14.87
N LEU A 556 -12.57 19.75 -14.74
CA LEU A 556 -12.24 19.14 -13.47
C LEU A 556 -11.84 20.18 -12.41
N ASP A 557 -11.13 21.24 -12.81
CA ASP A 557 -10.72 22.30 -11.89
C ASP A 557 -11.92 23.18 -11.47
N ALA A 558 -12.88 23.43 -12.37
CA ALA A 558 -14.16 24.05 -12.03
C ALA A 558 -14.97 23.19 -11.04
N LEU A 559 -15.02 21.86 -11.24
CA LEU A 559 -15.70 20.93 -10.32
C LEU A 559 -15.01 20.86 -8.95
N LYS A 560 -13.68 20.87 -8.88
CA LYS A 560 -12.91 20.94 -7.62
C LYS A 560 -13.20 22.25 -6.89
N ALA A 561 -13.16 23.39 -7.59
CA ALA A 561 -13.46 24.69 -7.01
C ALA A 561 -14.92 24.80 -6.53
N ARG A 562 -15.87 24.28 -7.31
CA ARG A 562 -17.30 24.17 -6.93
C ARG A 562 -17.48 23.32 -5.68
N THR A 563 -16.79 22.18 -5.60
CA THR A 563 -16.81 21.28 -4.44
C THR A 563 -16.25 21.96 -3.18
N LEU A 564 -15.12 22.67 -3.31
CA LEU A 564 -14.54 23.43 -2.21
C LEU A 564 -15.49 24.53 -1.73
N LEU A 565 -16.12 25.27 -2.65
CA LEU A 565 -17.09 26.30 -2.33
C LEU A 565 -18.34 25.73 -1.63
N ALA A 566 -18.93 24.64 -2.14
CA ALA A 566 -20.08 23.98 -1.52
C ALA A 566 -19.78 23.51 -0.08
N ARG A 567 -18.62 22.87 0.13
CA ARG A 567 -18.17 22.45 1.46
C ARG A 567 -17.98 23.63 2.40
N LEU A 568 -17.44 24.74 1.91
CA LEU A 568 -17.24 25.95 2.70
C LEU A 568 -18.56 26.64 3.06
N LEU A 569 -19.49 26.77 2.10
CA LEU A 569 -20.84 27.30 2.35
C LEU A 569 -21.59 26.46 3.38
N THR A 570 -21.47 25.14 3.30
CA THR A 570 -21.99 24.20 4.32
C THR A 570 -21.41 24.51 5.70
N ARG A 571 -20.08 24.68 5.80
CA ARG A 571 -19.40 25.00 7.06
C ARG A 571 -19.81 26.36 7.64
N ILE A 572 -20.17 27.32 6.79
CA ILE A 572 -20.65 28.66 7.19
C ILE A 572 -22.13 28.64 7.62
N GLY A 573 -22.87 27.57 7.27
CA GLY A 573 -24.31 27.47 7.52
C GLY A 573 -25.19 28.04 6.40
N LYS A 574 -24.62 28.33 5.22
CA LYS A 574 -25.35 28.76 4.01
C LYS A 574 -25.82 27.55 3.21
N PHE A 575 -26.76 26.79 3.78
CA PHE A 575 -27.17 25.49 3.23
C PHE A 575 -27.89 25.59 1.89
N ASP A 576 -28.73 26.60 1.68
CA ASP A 576 -29.46 26.77 0.41
C ASP A 576 -28.50 27.02 -0.76
N GLU A 577 -27.56 27.96 -0.60
CA GLU A 577 -26.53 28.22 -1.61
C GLU A 577 -25.61 27.01 -1.83
N SER A 578 -25.25 26.29 -0.76
CA SER A 578 -24.49 25.04 -0.88
C SER A 578 -25.25 24.00 -1.71
N LEU A 579 -26.56 23.87 -1.47
CA LEU A 579 -27.43 22.92 -2.17
C LEU A 579 -27.51 23.22 -3.67
N GLU A 580 -27.52 24.49 -4.08
CA GLU A 580 -27.45 24.87 -5.50
C GLU A 580 -26.17 24.35 -6.17
N HIS A 581 -25.02 24.47 -5.50
CA HIS A 581 -23.75 23.95 -5.99
C HIS A 581 -23.73 22.41 -6.01
N LEU A 582 -24.33 21.75 -5.02
CA LEU A 582 -24.45 20.29 -4.97
C LEU A 582 -25.34 19.74 -6.10
N HIS A 583 -26.50 20.35 -6.34
CA HIS A 583 -27.37 19.97 -7.46
C HIS A 583 -26.69 20.22 -8.81
N ALA A 584 -25.87 21.27 -8.93
CA ALA A 584 -25.06 21.47 -10.11
C ALA A 584 -23.97 20.40 -10.26
N LEU A 585 -23.31 19.98 -9.17
CA LEU A 585 -22.36 18.86 -9.17
C LEU A 585 -23.05 17.57 -9.63
N ASP A 586 -24.26 17.25 -9.15
CA ASP A 586 -25.00 16.07 -9.60
C ASP A 586 -25.27 16.09 -11.10
N ARG A 587 -25.70 17.24 -11.66
CA ARG A 587 -25.94 17.38 -13.10
C ARG A 587 -24.67 17.26 -13.93
N LEU A 588 -23.56 17.86 -13.47
CA LEU A 588 -22.30 17.91 -14.22
C LEU A 588 -21.48 16.63 -14.10
N VAL A 589 -21.63 15.90 -13.00
CA VAL A 589 -21.01 14.58 -12.81
C VAL A 589 -21.86 13.49 -13.46
N GLY A 590 -23.19 13.52 -13.32
CA GLY A 590 -24.10 12.54 -13.90
C GLY A 590 -23.69 11.10 -13.58
N ASP A 591 -23.83 10.20 -14.57
CA ASP A 591 -23.40 8.79 -14.48
C ASP A 591 -21.92 8.58 -14.85
N SER A 592 -21.07 9.59 -14.63
CA SER A 592 -19.65 9.51 -14.99
C SER A 592 -18.96 8.35 -14.26
N GLN A 593 -18.24 7.53 -15.04
CA GLN A 593 -17.37 6.48 -14.52
C GLN A 593 -16.02 7.02 -14.00
N ASP A 594 -15.79 8.34 -14.08
CA ASP A 594 -14.56 8.97 -13.60
C ASP A 594 -14.52 8.96 -12.05
N PRO A 595 -13.58 8.21 -11.44
CA PRO A 595 -13.49 8.09 -10.00
C PRO A 595 -13.28 9.43 -9.29
N GLN A 596 -12.61 10.39 -9.94
CA GLN A 596 -12.33 11.69 -9.34
C GLN A 596 -13.57 12.58 -9.31
N ARG A 597 -14.39 12.55 -10.36
CA ARG A 597 -15.69 13.26 -10.38
C ARG A 597 -16.66 12.69 -9.34
N SER A 598 -16.74 11.36 -9.28
CA SER A 598 -17.55 10.66 -8.28
C SER A 598 -17.10 10.95 -6.85
N PHE A 599 -15.79 11.01 -6.61
CA PHE A 599 -15.23 11.42 -5.32
C PHE A 599 -15.65 12.84 -4.94
N LEU A 600 -15.52 13.81 -5.84
CA LEU A 600 -15.87 15.21 -5.59
C LEU A 600 -17.34 15.33 -5.17
N ARG A 601 -18.24 14.69 -5.92
CA ARG A 601 -19.68 14.65 -5.65
C ARG A 601 -19.99 14.03 -4.28
N ALA A 602 -19.51 12.81 -4.03
CA ALA A 602 -19.76 12.10 -2.78
C ALA A 602 -19.17 12.84 -1.56
N SER A 603 -17.97 13.41 -1.69
CA SER A 603 -17.33 14.17 -0.62
C SER A 603 -18.11 15.43 -0.23
N ALA A 604 -18.73 16.11 -1.20
CA ALA A 604 -19.52 17.32 -0.96
C ALA A 604 -20.85 16.99 -0.28
N TRP A 605 -21.56 15.97 -0.78
CA TRP A 605 -22.83 15.51 -0.22
C TRP A 605 -22.67 14.93 1.19
N GLY A 606 -21.61 14.16 1.45
CA GLY A 606 -21.33 13.61 2.78
C GLY A 606 -21.19 14.71 3.83
N ILE A 607 -20.38 15.74 3.55
CA ILE A 607 -20.18 16.88 4.45
C ILE A 607 -21.47 17.68 4.63
N TYR A 608 -22.24 17.88 3.56
CA TYR A 608 -23.52 18.57 3.61
C TYR A 608 -24.52 17.88 4.53
N ALA A 609 -24.73 16.58 4.33
CA ALA A 609 -25.64 15.78 5.16
C ALA A 609 -25.17 15.73 6.62
N MET A 610 -23.86 15.53 6.85
CA MET A 610 -23.25 15.51 8.18
C MET A 610 -23.51 16.79 8.97
N ASN A 611 -23.29 17.97 8.36
CA ASN A 611 -23.47 19.26 9.05
C ASN A 611 -24.94 19.63 9.31
N ARG A 612 -25.86 18.98 8.58
CA ARG A 612 -27.31 19.09 8.78
C ARG A 612 -27.87 18.02 9.72
N GLY A 613 -27.01 17.18 10.32
CA GLY A 613 -27.41 16.10 11.22
C GLY A 613 -28.21 14.99 10.54
N ASP A 614 -28.16 14.87 9.21
CA ASP A 614 -28.81 13.79 8.46
C ASP A 614 -27.80 12.67 8.22
N TYR A 615 -27.44 11.97 9.31
CA TYR A 615 -26.36 10.99 9.31
C TYR A 615 -26.68 9.77 8.44
N ALA A 616 -27.97 9.42 8.31
CA ALA A 616 -28.45 8.38 7.41
C ALA A 616 -28.09 8.67 5.93
N LYS A 617 -28.16 9.93 5.50
CA LYS A 617 -27.72 10.33 4.15
C LYS A 617 -26.21 10.54 4.05
N ALA A 618 -25.54 10.93 5.13
CA ALA A 618 -24.08 11.11 5.12
C ALA A 618 -23.33 9.77 4.99
N LEU A 619 -23.83 8.72 5.64
CA LEU A 619 -23.21 7.40 5.69
C LEU A 619 -22.87 6.80 4.30
N PRO A 620 -23.81 6.65 3.35
CA PRO A 620 -23.50 6.10 2.03
C PRO A 620 -22.49 6.95 1.27
N GLU A 621 -22.55 8.28 1.41
CA GLU A 621 -21.63 9.19 0.72
C GLU A 621 -20.19 9.03 1.20
N TYR A 622 -19.95 8.86 2.51
CA TYR A 622 -18.61 8.57 3.04
C TYR A 622 -18.10 7.17 2.65
N ARG A 623 -18.99 6.17 2.63
CA ARG A 623 -18.65 4.80 2.15
C ARG A 623 -18.23 4.80 0.68
N THR A 624 -18.77 5.70 -0.13
CA THR A 624 -18.36 5.90 -1.52
C THR A 624 -17.08 6.75 -1.64
N ALA A 625 -16.99 7.87 -0.91
CA ALA A 625 -15.91 8.83 -1.07
C ALA A 625 -14.55 8.32 -0.57
N ILE A 626 -14.50 7.56 0.54
CA ILE A 626 -13.23 7.11 1.14
C ILE A 626 -12.45 6.14 0.22
N PRO A 627 -13.06 5.09 -0.38
CA PRO A 627 -12.38 4.24 -1.34
C PRO A 627 -11.97 4.98 -2.61
N LEU A 628 -12.81 5.89 -3.11
CA LEU A 628 -12.48 6.69 -4.30
C LEU A 628 -11.31 7.64 -4.04
N LEU A 629 -11.22 8.25 -2.85
CA LEU A 629 -10.05 9.04 -2.46
C LEU A 629 -8.79 8.18 -2.44
N ARG A 630 -8.86 6.98 -1.84
CA ARG A 630 -7.73 6.03 -1.83
C ARG A 630 -7.27 5.64 -3.24
N ALA A 631 -8.18 5.57 -4.20
CA ALA A 631 -7.86 5.25 -5.59
C ALA A 631 -7.33 6.45 -6.40
N THR A 632 -7.82 7.66 -6.12
CA THR A 632 -7.54 8.87 -6.91
C THR A 632 -6.39 9.71 -6.37
N ASP A 633 -6.19 9.72 -5.04
CA ASP A 633 -5.15 10.48 -4.35
C ASP A 633 -4.71 9.71 -3.07
N PRO A 634 -3.93 8.62 -3.24
CA PRO A 634 -3.54 7.74 -2.13
C PRO A 634 -2.72 8.45 -1.04
N ASP A 635 -2.00 9.51 -1.42
CA ASP A 635 -1.07 10.25 -0.57
C ASP A 635 -1.79 11.27 0.34
N ASN A 636 -3.06 11.57 0.06
CA ASN A 636 -3.86 12.52 0.85
C ASN A 636 -4.46 11.88 2.11
N VAL A 637 -3.57 11.40 2.96
CA VAL A 637 -3.90 10.70 4.20
C VAL A 637 -4.68 11.60 5.16
N THR A 638 -4.35 12.90 5.22
CA THR A 638 -5.04 13.85 6.11
C THR A 638 -6.52 13.99 5.80
N LEU A 639 -6.88 14.14 4.51
CA LEU A 639 -8.28 14.21 4.11
C LEU A 639 -8.99 12.88 4.35
N ARG A 640 -8.33 11.76 4.04
CA ARG A 640 -8.85 10.42 4.28
C ARG A 640 -9.16 10.19 5.76
N ASP A 641 -8.23 10.49 6.64
CA ASP A 641 -8.39 10.33 8.10
C ASP A 641 -9.55 11.19 8.61
N SER A 642 -9.68 12.43 8.13
CA SER A 642 -10.83 13.29 8.47
C SER A 642 -12.16 12.69 8.03
N MET A 643 -12.26 12.14 6.81
CA MET A 643 -13.49 11.52 6.32
C MET A 643 -13.82 10.22 7.07
N ARG A 644 -12.81 9.46 7.49
CA ARG A 644 -12.99 8.28 8.35
C ARG A 644 -13.54 8.66 9.72
N MET A 645 -13.08 9.77 10.32
CA MET A 645 -13.65 10.26 11.57
C MET A 645 -15.13 10.68 11.42
N ASP A 646 -15.48 11.31 10.30
CA ASP A 646 -16.87 11.65 10.00
C ASP A 646 -17.72 10.38 9.79
N LEU A 647 -17.18 9.37 9.10
CA LEU A 647 -17.81 8.05 8.93
C LEU A 647 -18.08 7.38 10.28
N VAL A 648 -17.10 7.37 11.20
CA VAL A 648 -17.30 6.87 12.58
C VAL A 648 -18.46 7.60 13.26
N GLY A 649 -18.53 8.92 13.10
CA GLY A 649 -19.65 9.73 13.61
C GLY A 649 -20.99 9.30 13.01
N ALA A 650 -21.08 9.17 11.68
CA ALA A 650 -22.31 8.78 11.00
C ALA A 650 -22.76 7.35 11.36
N LEU A 651 -21.82 6.41 11.46
CA LEU A 651 -22.08 5.04 11.92
C LEU A 651 -22.61 5.03 13.35
N THR A 652 -21.97 5.80 14.24
CA THR A 652 -22.40 5.90 15.66
C THR A 652 -23.83 6.40 15.76
N GLN A 653 -24.17 7.47 15.03
CA GLN A 653 -25.50 8.09 15.11
C GLN A 653 -26.59 7.32 14.36
N THR A 654 -26.22 6.33 13.55
CA THR A 654 -27.17 5.43 12.87
C THR A 654 -27.23 4.04 13.51
N GLY A 655 -26.65 3.87 14.70
CA GLY A 655 -26.71 2.63 15.47
C GLY A 655 -25.71 1.55 15.07
N HIS A 656 -24.83 1.78 14.09
CA HIS A 656 -23.82 0.83 13.63
C HIS A 656 -22.56 0.83 14.52
N LEU A 657 -22.73 0.58 15.82
CA LEU A 657 -21.70 0.83 16.84
C LEU A 657 -20.45 -0.05 16.69
N ASP A 658 -20.60 -1.33 16.32
CA ASP A 658 -19.47 -2.24 16.14
C ASP A 658 -18.61 -1.86 14.93
N GLU A 659 -19.25 -1.47 13.83
CA GLU A 659 -18.57 -0.98 12.63
C GLU A 659 -17.86 0.35 12.91
N ALA A 660 -18.53 1.27 13.62
CA ALA A 660 -17.95 2.55 14.04
C ALA A 660 -16.68 2.34 14.88
N ARG A 661 -16.72 1.39 15.82
CA ARG A 661 -15.59 1.06 16.69
C ARG A 661 -14.45 0.45 15.90
N ALA A 662 -14.72 -0.54 15.05
CA ALA A 662 -13.70 -1.18 14.21
C ALA A 662 -13.00 -0.17 13.29
N GLU A 663 -13.77 0.73 12.66
CA GLU A 663 -13.24 1.74 11.76
C GLU A 663 -12.36 2.76 12.50
N GLY A 664 -12.81 3.23 13.67
CA GLY A 664 -12.04 4.17 14.50
C GLY A 664 -10.78 3.55 15.12
N GLU A 665 -10.85 2.30 15.59
CA GLU A 665 -9.70 1.57 16.12
C GLU A 665 -8.67 1.25 15.03
N SER A 666 -9.12 0.90 13.82
CA SER A 666 -8.27 0.77 12.64
C SER A 666 -7.54 2.07 12.32
N LEU A 667 -8.25 3.21 12.33
CA LEU A 667 -7.65 4.53 12.11
C LEU A 667 -6.55 4.84 13.14
N ILE A 668 -6.80 4.55 14.42
CA ILE A 668 -5.82 4.74 15.50
C ILE A 668 -4.60 3.84 15.29
N ALA A 669 -4.80 2.57 14.93
CA ALA A 669 -3.72 1.63 14.68
C ALA A 669 -2.83 2.09 13.51
N GLU A 670 -3.43 2.52 12.39
CA GLU A 670 -2.71 3.10 11.24
C GLU A 670 -1.99 4.41 11.58
N ALA A 671 -2.58 5.24 12.44
CA ALA A 671 -1.94 6.47 12.91
C ALA A 671 -0.68 6.20 13.75
N ARG A 672 -0.65 5.10 14.51
CA ARG A 672 0.50 4.72 15.36
C ARG A 672 1.68 4.13 14.59
N THR A 673 1.46 3.55 13.41
CA THR A 673 2.52 2.93 12.60
C THR A 673 3.24 3.93 11.69
N ARG A 674 2.66 5.11 11.49
CA ARG A 674 3.28 6.21 10.72
C ARG A 674 4.43 6.84 11.51
N ALA A 675 5.50 7.22 10.81
CA ALA A 675 6.72 7.77 11.41
C ALA A 675 6.55 9.20 11.98
N ASP A 676 5.50 9.92 11.56
CA ASP A 676 5.24 11.31 11.94
C ASP A 676 4.55 11.46 13.31
N ASP A 677 4.57 12.67 13.88
CA ASP A 677 3.78 13.02 15.08
C ASP A 677 2.27 13.03 14.74
N ASN A 678 1.61 11.91 15.01
CA ASN A 678 0.18 11.72 14.77
C ASN A 678 -0.67 11.87 16.05
N GLY A 679 -0.13 12.48 17.11
CA GLY A 679 -0.81 12.56 18.42
C GLY A 679 -2.19 13.22 18.35
N LEU A 680 -2.34 14.30 17.57
CA LEU A 680 -3.64 14.97 17.36
C LEU A 680 -4.65 14.10 16.61
N VAL A 681 -4.22 13.38 15.57
CA VAL A 681 -5.08 12.49 14.80
C VAL A 681 -5.58 11.35 15.68
N ILE A 682 -4.70 10.79 16.50
CA ILE A 682 -5.03 9.74 17.46
C ILE A 682 -6.04 10.27 18.49
N ALA A 683 -5.82 11.46 19.06
CA ALA A 683 -6.74 12.06 20.02
C ALA A 683 -8.13 12.31 19.41
N PHE A 684 -8.22 12.82 18.18
CA PHE A 684 -9.49 13.00 17.49
C PHE A 684 -10.21 11.67 17.21
N ALA A 685 -9.46 10.66 16.76
CA ALA A 685 -10.03 9.34 16.52
C ALA A 685 -10.49 8.68 17.83
N GLN A 686 -9.75 8.83 18.93
CA GLN A 686 -10.14 8.36 20.26
C GLN A 686 -11.44 9.02 20.73
N ALA A 687 -11.57 10.34 20.57
CA ALA A 687 -12.82 11.04 20.89
C ALA A 687 -13.98 10.52 20.03
N ALA A 688 -13.77 10.31 18.72
CA ALA A 688 -14.79 9.76 17.84
C ALA A 688 -15.23 8.34 18.26
N VAL A 689 -14.29 7.47 18.64
CA VAL A 689 -14.57 6.11 19.16
C VAL A 689 -15.28 6.17 20.51
N ALA A 690 -14.93 7.13 21.38
CA ALA A 690 -15.53 7.26 22.70
C ALA A 690 -17.06 7.42 22.64
N ARG A 691 -17.58 8.10 21.61
CA ARG A 691 -19.02 8.23 21.36
C ARG A 691 -19.73 6.88 21.19
N THR A 692 -19.04 5.88 20.64
CA THR A 692 -19.60 4.52 20.51
C THR A 692 -19.83 3.87 21.88
N TYR A 693 -19.01 4.18 22.89
CA TYR A 693 -19.19 3.68 24.25
C TYR A 693 -20.31 4.44 24.98
N THR A 694 -20.44 5.75 24.73
CA THR A 694 -21.58 6.54 25.24
C THR A 694 -22.92 5.95 24.78
N GLN A 695 -23.04 5.62 23.49
CA GLN A 695 -24.26 5.01 22.95
C GLN A 695 -24.39 3.51 23.25
N GLY A 696 -23.27 2.79 23.34
CA GLY A 696 -23.22 1.35 23.60
C GLY A 696 -23.38 0.92 25.06
N GLY A 697 -23.62 1.87 25.98
CA GLY A 697 -23.92 1.57 27.39
C GLY A 697 -22.72 1.54 28.35
N ASP A 698 -21.55 2.07 27.97
CA ASP A 698 -20.38 2.20 28.85
C ASP A 698 -19.89 3.66 28.92
N PRO A 699 -20.67 4.55 29.57
CA PRO A 699 -20.34 5.98 29.63
C PRO A 699 -19.10 6.26 30.49
N ALA A 700 -18.72 5.37 31.40
CA ALA A 700 -17.51 5.53 32.22
C ALA A 700 -16.24 5.36 31.37
N LYS A 701 -16.21 4.34 30.51
CA LYS A 701 -15.11 4.16 29.54
C LYS A 701 -15.06 5.31 28.54
N ALA A 702 -16.22 5.77 28.06
CA ALA A 702 -16.30 6.93 27.17
C ALA A 702 -15.67 8.18 27.82
N GLN A 703 -16.05 8.48 29.07
CA GLN A 703 -15.51 9.61 29.83
C GLN A 703 -13.99 9.56 29.95
N GLN A 704 -13.44 8.41 30.32
CA GLN A 704 -12.00 8.24 30.47
C GLN A 704 -11.26 8.51 29.15
N GLN A 705 -11.77 7.98 28.03
CA GLN A 705 -11.16 8.20 26.72
C GLN A 705 -11.24 9.66 26.26
N LEU A 706 -12.38 10.32 26.50
CA LEU A 706 -12.58 11.72 26.16
C LEU A 706 -11.65 12.65 26.95
N ILE A 707 -11.46 12.40 28.25
CA ILE A 707 -10.55 13.20 29.10
C ILE A 707 -9.08 13.05 28.62
N GLU A 708 -8.65 11.84 28.28
CA GLU A 708 -7.30 11.62 27.76
C GLU A 708 -7.09 12.28 26.40
N ALA A 709 -8.05 12.16 25.49
CA ALA A 709 -8.03 12.84 24.19
C ALA A 709 -8.01 14.36 24.37
N GLN A 710 -8.85 14.89 25.28
CA GLN A 710 -8.95 16.30 25.58
C GLN A 710 -7.62 16.90 26.01
N LYS A 711 -6.88 16.21 26.88
CA LYS A 711 -5.58 16.66 27.36
C LYS A 711 -4.64 16.97 26.19
N THR A 712 -4.51 16.03 25.25
CA THR A 712 -3.67 16.20 24.06
C THR A 712 -4.17 17.36 23.19
N ILE A 713 -5.49 17.48 23.01
CA ILE A 713 -6.09 18.52 22.18
C ILE A 713 -5.88 19.92 22.77
N VAL A 714 -6.09 20.07 24.08
CA VAL A 714 -5.89 21.34 24.80
C VAL A 714 -4.42 21.72 24.83
N GLU A 715 -3.52 20.78 25.10
CA GLU A 715 -2.07 21.02 25.11
C GLU A 715 -1.56 21.51 23.74
N ARG A 716 -2.11 21.00 22.63
CA ARG A 716 -1.63 21.29 21.27
C ARG A 716 -2.36 22.45 20.58
N LEU A 717 -3.66 22.63 20.84
CA LEU A 717 -4.52 23.58 20.11
C LEU A 717 -5.11 24.68 21.00
N GLY A 718 -5.05 24.52 22.32
CA GLY A 718 -5.64 25.44 23.30
C GLY A 718 -7.09 25.12 23.66
N GLU A 719 -7.53 25.67 24.79
CA GLU A 719 -8.83 25.39 25.41
C GLU A 719 -10.01 25.89 24.55
N ASP A 720 -9.87 27.04 23.90
CA ASP A 720 -10.94 27.64 23.09
C ASP A 720 -11.05 27.06 21.67
N HIS A 721 -10.25 26.05 21.29
CA HIS A 721 -10.24 25.52 19.93
C HIS A 721 -11.49 24.68 19.63
N THR A 722 -12.03 24.77 18.40
CA THR A 722 -13.27 24.10 17.96
C THR A 722 -13.26 22.59 18.26
N ARG A 723 -12.11 21.94 18.10
CA ARG A 723 -11.95 20.51 18.40
C ARG A 723 -12.11 20.17 19.88
N ASN A 724 -11.68 21.05 20.80
CA ASN A 724 -11.95 20.86 22.22
C ASN A 724 -13.44 21.07 22.54
N LEU A 725 -14.09 22.06 21.91
CA LEU A 725 -15.53 22.26 22.08
C LEU A 725 -16.35 21.05 21.64
N MET A 726 -15.91 20.34 20.60
CA MET A 726 -16.52 19.06 20.20
C MET A 726 -16.36 17.99 21.29
N VAL A 727 -15.17 17.86 21.90
CA VAL A 727 -14.94 16.92 23.02
C VAL A 727 -15.79 17.28 24.24
N LEU A 728 -15.96 18.57 24.55
CA LEU A 728 -16.87 19.01 25.60
C LEU A 728 -18.34 18.67 25.28
N SER A 729 -18.74 18.72 24.00
CA SER A 729 -20.06 18.26 23.58
C SER A 729 -20.22 16.74 23.77
N ASP A 730 -19.18 15.96 23.51
CA ASP A 730 -19.22 14.50 23.73
C ASP A 730 -19.23 14.17 25.24
N LEU A 731 -18.50 14.94 26.06
CA LEU A 731 -18.55 14.85 27.53
C LEU A 731 -19.92 15.27 28.09
N PHE A 732 -20.59 16.23 27.44
CA PHE A 732 -21.98 16.57 27.73
C PHE A 732 -22.89 15.35 27.53
N ASP A 733 -22.80 14.66 26.40
CA ASP A 733 -23.62 13.46 26.13
C ASP A 733 -23.37 12.35 27.17
N VAL A 734 -22.11 12.18 27.59
CA VAL A 734 -21.74 11.26 28.68
C VAL A 734 -22.38 11.66 30.00
N ALA A 735 -22.28 12.94 30.40
CA ALA A 735 -22.88 13.45 31.62
C ALA A 735 -24.41 13.29 31.62
N MET A 736 -25.05 13.53 30.47
CA MET A 736 -26.49 13.30 30.28
C MET A 736 -26.87 11.84 30.50
N LYS A 737 -26.13 10.88 29.90
CA LYS A 737 -26.36 9.44 30.10
C LYS A 737 -26.16 8.99 31.55
N GLN A 738 -25.21 9.60 32.26
CA GLN A 738 -24.95 9.33 33.68
C GLN A 738 -25.89 10.07 34.63
N ARG A 739 -26.74 10.99 34.12
CA ARG A 739 -27.59 11.90 34.90
C ARG A 739 -26.78 12.83 35.84
N ASP A 740 -25.55 13.18 35.44
CA ASP A 740 -24.69 14.14 36.12
C ASP A 740 -25.05 15.57 35.65
N TRP A 741 -26.18 16.07 36.15
CA TRP A 741 -26.75 17.34 35.73
C TRP A 741 -25.81 18.55 35.93
N PRO A 742 -25.06 18.68 37.05
CA PRO A 742 -24.13 19.77 37.24
C PRO A 742 -23.09 19.88 36.11
N HIS A 743 -22.45 18.76 35.74
CA HIS A 743 -21.47 18.76 34.65
C HIS A 743 -22.14 18.93 33.28
N ALA A 744 -23.29 18.29 33.04
CA ALA A 744 -24.01 18.45 31.78
C ALA A 744 -24.40 19.92 31.52
N LEU A 745 -24.90 20.63 32.53
CA LEU A 745 -25.24 22.05 32.43
C LEU A 745 -24.01 22.93 32.21
N ASP A 746 -22.89 22.65 32.88
CA ASP A 746 -21.64 23.42 32.67
C ASP A 746 -21.10 23.23 31.25
N TYR A 747 -21.01 21.99 30.77
CA TYR A 747 -20.54 21.69 29.43
C TYR A 747 -21.44 22.31 28.36
N ALA A 748 -22.76 22.15 28.46
CA ALA A 748 -23.69 22.71 27.49
C ALA A 748 -23.59 24.25 27.40
N ARG A 749 -23.49 24.93 28.55
CA ARG A 749 -23.30 26.38 28.62
C ARG A 749 -21.99 26.82 27.96
N ARG A 750 -20.86 26.21 28.35
CA ARG A 750 -19.53 26.56 27.82
C ARG A 750 -19.46 26.36 26.32
N VAL A 751 -19.96 25.22 25.83
CA VAL A 751 -19.98 24.89 24.40
C VAL A 751 -20.83 25.90 23.63
N HIS A 752 -22.05 26.19 24.10
CA HIS A 752 -22.92 27.17 23.44
C HIS A 752 -22.31 28.57 23.41
N GLU A 753 -21.81 29.06 24.55
CA GLU A 753 -21.20 30.40 24.64
C GLU A 753 -19.99 30.55 23.72
N ALA A 754 -19.14 29.52 23.66
CA ALA A 754 -17.97 29.50 22.79
C ALA A 754 -18.34 29.48 21.30
N PHE A 755 -19.27 28.62 20.88
CA PHE A 755 -19.74 28.58 19.49
C PHE A 755 -20.47 29.86 19.08
N ARG A 756 -21.31 30.42 19.96
CA ARG A 756 -21.98 31.71 19.72
C ARG A 756 -20.99 32.85 19.51
N LYS A 757 -19.91 32.89 20.31
CA LYS A 757 -18.85 33.90 20.17
C LYS A 757 -18.08 33.75 18.87
N ARG A 758 -17.85 32.51 18.41
CA ARG A 758 -16.99 32.19 17.26
C ARG A 758 -17.71 32.23 15.92
N LEU A 759 -18.90 31.65 15.85
CA LEU A 759 -19.69 31.48 14.62
C LEU A 759 -20.86 32.48 14.52
N GLY A 760 -21.17 33.17 15.62
CA GLY A 760 -22.31 34.07 15.70
C GLY A 760 -23.58 33.36 16.20
N ALA A 761 -24.58 34.17 16.55
CA ALA A 761 -25.88 33.69 17.02
C ALA A 761 -26.70 33.01 15.92
N ASP A 762 -26.45 33.38 14.66
CA ASP A 762 -27.23 32.92 13.53
C ASP A 762 -26.77 31.57 12.96
N HIS A 763 -25.68 30.98 13.46
CA HIS A 763 -25.16 29.72 12.93
C HIS A 763 -25.96 28.50 13.43
N ASN A 764 -26.19 27.49 12.59
CA ASN A 764 -26.99 26.32 12.96
C ASN A 764 -26.40 25.56 14.17
N VAL A 765 -25.07 25.37 14.22
CA VAL A 765 -24.36 24.78 15.39
C VAL A 765 -24.64 25.56 16.68
N THR A 766 -24.76 26.89 16.62
CA THR A 766 -25.12 27.70 17.80
C THR A 766 -26.56 27.40 18.25
N ALA A 767 -27.48 27.17 17.32
CA ALA A 767 -28.84 26.75 17.63
C ALA A 767 -28.92 25.31 18.17
N VAL A 768 -28.15 24.36 17.62
CA VAL A 768 -28.06 22.98 18.14
C VAL A 768 -27.53 22.97 19.57
N THR A 769 -26.43 23.68 19.84
CA THR A 769 -25.86 23.75 21.20
C THR A 769 -26.79 24.46 22.19
N LEU A 770 -27.60 25.41 21.71
CA LEU A 770 -28.67 26.02 22.51
C LEU A 770 -29.78 25.02 22.85
N ALA A 771 -30.17 24.17 21.89
CA ALA A 771 -31.13 23.09 22.11
C ALA A 771 -30.60 22.06 23.12
N ASN A 772 -29.32 21.67 23.01
CA ASN A 772 -28.67 20.76 23.97
C ASN A 772 -28.65 21.33 25.39
N TRP A 773 -28.39 22.64 25.54
CA TRP A 773 -28.50 23.30 26.84
C TRP A 773 -29.94 23.31 27.36
N GLY A 774 -30.91 23.58 26.49
CA GLY A 774 -32.32 23.47 26.82
C GLY A 774 -32.75 22.06 27.26
N GLN A 775 -32.25 21.02 26.59
CA GLN A 775 -32.44 19.63 26.97
C GLN A 775 -31.87 19.35 28.37
N ALA A 776 -30.65 19.80 28.65
CA ALA A 776 -30.02 19.65 29.96
C ALA A 776 -30.87 20.27 31.09
N LEU A 777 -31.40 21.48 30.85
CA LEU A 777 -32.28 22.18 31.78
C LEU A 777 -33.57 21.40 32.04
N TYR A 778 -34.21 20.89 30.98
CA TYR A 778 -35.42 20.08 31.07
C TYR A 778 -35.19 18.80 31.89
N GLU A 779 -34.09 18.11 31.63
CA GLU A 779 -33.71 16.88 32.31
C GLU A 779 -33.36 17.13 33.79
N SER A 780 -32.74 18.28 34.10
CA SER A 780 -32.49 18.71 35.50
C SER A 780 -33.74 19.20 36.24
N GLY A 781 -34.88 19.34 35.55
CA GLY A 781 -36.16 19.74 36.13
C GLY A 781 -36.51 21.24 36.01
N ASP A 782 -35.72 22.03 35.29
CA ASP A 782 -35.99 23.46 35.05
C ASP A 782 -36.69 23.67 33.69
N ALA A 783 -37.98 23.31 33.63
CA ALA A 783 -38.77 23.41 32.41
C ALA A 783 -38.92 24.86 31.91
N ARG A 784 -38.89 25.85 32.81
CA ARG A 784 -39.07 27.26 32.44
C ARG A 784 -37.87 27.77 31.64
N ASP A 785 -36.67 27.56 32.17
CA ASP A 785 -35.46 28.00 31.49
C ASP A 785 -35.16 27.12 30.27
N ALA A 786 -35.52 25.83 30.31
CA ALA A 786 -35.46 24.96 29.14
C ALA A 786 -36.26 25.54 27.95
N ALA A 787 -37.51 25.96 28.17
CA ALA A 787 -38.34 26.54 27.12
C ALA A 787 -37.73 27.83 26.54
N ALA A 788 -37.09 28.65 27.38
CA ALA A 788 -36.42 29.87 26.95
C ALA A 788 -35.21 29.63 26.04
N LYS A 789 -34.63 28.41 26.05
CA LYS A 789 -33.55 27.99 25.14
C LYS A 789 -34.10 27.22 23.94
N LEU A 790 -35.01 26.28 24.17
CA LEU A 790 -35.53 25.36 23.15
C LEU A 790 -36.37 26.06 22.09
N GLN A 791 -37.22 27.02 22.46
CA GLN A 791 -38.05 27.75 21.50
C GLN A 791 -37.22 28.47 20.43
N PRO A 792 -36.29 29.41 20.78
CA PRO A 792 -35.50 30.09 19.77
C PRO A 792 -34.56 29.13 19.01
N ALA A 793 -34.10 28.04 19.65
CA ALA A 793 -33.30 27.03 18.97
C ALA A 793 -34.10 26.28 17.89
N HIS A 794 -35.30 25.82 18.23
CA HIS A 794 -36.21 25.14 17.31
C HIS A 794 -36.59 26.05 16.14
N ASP A 795 -37.03 27.28 16.42
CA ASP A 795 -37.47 28.22 15.39
C ASP A 795 -36.33 28.53 14.40
N LYS A 796 -35.11 28.68 14.93
CA LYS A 796 -33.92 28.93 14.11
C LYS A 796 -33.57 27.73 13.24
N LEU A 797 -33.55 26.51 13.80
CA LEU A 797 -33.24 25.29 13.05
C LEU A 797 -34.31 25.00 11.99
N ALA A 798 -35.59 25.18 12.32
CA ALA A 798 -36.70 25.02 11.38
C ALA A 798 -36.60 26.01 10.22
N ALA A 799 -36.23 27.27 10.49
CA ALA A 799 -36.06 28.28 9.46
C ALA A 799 -34.84 28.03 8.55
N GLN A 800 -33.72 27.55 9.09
CA GLN A 800 -32.48 27.37 8.34
C GLN A 800 -32.35 26.03 7.64
N LEU A 801 -32.87 24.97 8.25
CA LEU A 801 -32.71 23.60 7.78
C LEU A 801 -34.03 23.02 7.29
N GLY A 802 -35.15 23.69 7.51
CA GLY A 802 -36.49 23.17 7.28
C GLY A 802 -37.01 22.36 8.46
N ALA A 803 -38.32 22.45 8.69
CA ALA A 803 -38.99 21.84 9.84
C ALA A 803 -38.79 20.32 9.95
N LYS A 804 -38.65 19.60 8.83
CA LYS A 804 -38.45 18.14 8.79
C LYS A 804 -36.98 17.70 8.95
N ASN A 805 -36.04 18.63 9.09
CA ASN A 805 -34.65 18.26 9.31
C ASN A 805 -34.46 17.63 10.70
N PRO A 806 -33.60 16.60 10.86
CA PRO A 806 -33.44 15.91 12.14
C PRO A 806 -33.08 16.83 13.32
N GLN A 807 -32.24 17.85 13.11
CA GLN A 807 -31.88 18.80 14.18
C GLN A 807 -33.07 19.64 14.63
N SER A 808 -33.90 20.09 13.68
CA SER A 808 -35.15 20.79 13.99
C SER A 808 -36.12 19.88 14.74
N GLN A 809 -36.25 18.63 14.31
CA GLN A 809 -37.15 17.65 14.89
C GLN A 809 -36.76 17.31 16.34
N VAL A 810 -35.47 17.10 16.62
CA VAL A 810 -34.97 16.86 17.99
C VAL A 810 -35.21 18.06 18.89
N ALA A 811 -34.95 19.30 18.43
CA ALA A 811 -35.27 20.49 19.21
C ALA A 811 -36.78 20.62 19.48
N GLY A 812 -37.62 20.32 18.49
CA GLY A 812 -39.08 20.32 18.61
C GLY A 812 -39.59 19.26 19.58
N PHE A 813 -38.98 18.09 19.62
CA PHE A 813 -39.28 17.04 20.60
C PHE A 813 -39.05 17.52 22.04
N TRP A 814 -37.88 18.07 22.32
CA TRP A 814 -37.57 18.58 23.67
C TRP A 814 -38.43 19.79 24.03
N LEU A 815 -38.77 20.65 23.06
CA LEU A 815 -39.69 21.76 23.26
C LEU A 815 -41.08 21.26 23.68
N ALA A 816 -41.65 20.30 22.94
CA ALA A 816 -42.95 19.72 23.26
C ALA A 816 -42.95 19.03 24.64
N ALA A 817 -41.87 18.30 24.96
CA ALA A 817 -41.70 17.71 26.28
C ALA A 817 -41.72 18.76 27.40
N THR A 818 -41.05 19.89 27.17
CA THR A 818 -41.00 21.02 28.10
C THR A 818 -42.36 21.73 28.24
N GLU A 819 -43.10 21.89 27.15
CA GLU A 819 -44.42 22.51 27.14
C GLU A 819 -45.46 21.70 27.94
N ILE A 820 -45.39 20.37 27.86
CA ILE A 820 -46.25 19.47 28.68
C ILE A 820 -46.01 19.70 30.17
N GLU A 821 -44.75 19.83 30.60
CA GLU A 821 -44.42 20.09 32.01
C GLU A 821 -44.92 21.45 32.49
N LEU A 822 -44.86 22.45 31.62
CA LEU A 822 -45.37 23.80 31.89
C LEU A 822 -46.89 23.89 31.82
N GLY A 823 -47.59 22.79 31.49
CA GLY A 823 -49.05 22.75 31.35
C GLY A 823 -49.57 23.39 30.06
N ARG A 824 -48.69 23.72 29.10
CA ARG A 824 -49.05 24.27 27.78
C ARG A 824 -49.36 23.13 26.80
N VAL A 825 -50.37 22.33 27.15
CA VAL A 825 -50.67 21.05 26.46
C VAL A 825 -51.11 21.25 25.01
N ASP A 826 -51.82 22.34 24.70
CA ASP A 826 -52.28 22.62 23.33
C ASP A 826 -51.11 22.99 22.40
N ASP A 827 -50.13 23.74 22.91
CA ASP A 827 -48.89 24.05 22.18
C ASP A 827 -48.09 22.77 21.94
N ALA A 828 -47.90 21.96 22.99
CA ALA A 828 -47.21 20.69 22.91
C ALA A 828 -47.85 19.73 21.91
N THR A 829 -49.17 19.65 21.88
CA THR A 829 -49.90 18.76 20.95
C THR A 829 -49.67 19.18 19.51
N ARG A 830 -49.74 20.48 19.21
CA ARG A 830 -49.41 21.01 17.87
C ARG A 830 -47.96 20.72 17.49
N GLY A 831 -47.04 20.87 18.43
CA GLY A 831 -45.63 20.51 18.25
C GLY A 831 -45.45 19.02 17.92
N LEU A 832 -46.07 18.14 18.71
CA LEU A 832 -46.01 16.68 18.53
C LEU A 832 -46.59 16.21 17.18
N ASP A 833 -47.64 16.86 16.68
CA ASP A 833 -48.23 16.53 15.38
C ASP A 833 -47.31 16.89 14.20
N ALA A 834 -46.39 17.83 14.41
CA ALA A 834 -45.37 18.22 13.42
C ALA A 834 -44.12 17.33 13.47
N LEU A 835 -44.01 16.41 14.43
CA LEU A 835 -42.86 15.52 14.57
C LEU A 835 -43.01 14.25 13.71
N ASP A 836 -41.94 13.92 12.99
CA ASP A 836 -41.82 12.76 12.12
C ASP A 836 -40.81 11.77 12.74
N PRO A 837 -41.26 10.56 13.16
CA PRO A 837 -40.36 9.54 13.71
C PRO A 837 -39.21 9.20 12.78
N ALA A 838 -39.42 9.16 11.46
CA ALA A 838 -38.38 8.81 10.50
C ALA A 838 -37.31 9.91 10.42
N ALA A 839 -37.69 11.18 10.55
CA ALA A 839 -36.74 12.29 10.58
C ALA A 839 -35.93 12.32 11.88
N LEU A 840 -36.53 11.93 13.01
CA LEU A 840 -35.83 11.79 14.29
C LEU A 840 -34.82 10.63 14.27
N GLU A 841 -35.21 9.46 13.75
CA GLU A 841 -34.33 8.30 13.59
C GLU A 841 -33.15 8.59 12.63
N ALA A 842 -33.35 9.45 11.61
CA ALA A 842 -32.26 9.85 10.71
C ALA A 842 -31.16 10.67 11.39
N GLY A 843 -31.45 11.31 12.53
CA GLY A 843 -30.50 12.11 13.31
C GLY A 843 -29.91 11.41 14.53
N ALA A 844 -30.66 10.50 15.15
CA ALA A 844 -30.18 9.68 16.27
C ALA A 844 -30.91 8.33 16.25
N GLY A 845 -30.38 7.39 15.47
CA GLY A 845 -31.00 6.11 15.16
C GLY A 845 -30.75 5.08 16.25
N ASP A 846 -31.62 5.03 17.26
CA ASP A 846 -31.64 3.97 18.28
C ASP A 846 -32.91 3.12 18.26
N GLY A 847 -33.84 3.41 17.34
CA GLY A 847 -35.09 2.67 17.18
C GLY A 847 -36.14 2.96 18.27
N LEU A 848 -35.90 3.96 19.13
CA LEU A 848 -36.77 4.26 20.27
C LEU A 848 -37.66 5.50 20.06
N TRP A 849 -37.52 6.24 18.95
CA TRP A 849 -38.23 7.52 18.77
C TRP A 849 -39.75 7.38 18.72
N THR A 850 -40.28 6.31 18.12
CA THR A 850 -41.72 6.04 18.14
C THR A 850 -42.24 5.92 19.58
N PHE A 851 -41.54 5.18 20.44
CA PHE A 851 -41.92 5.01 21.85
C PHE A 851 -41.77 6.29 22.66
N ARG A 852 -40.75 7.12 22.37
CA ARG A 852 -40.60 8.45 22.98
C ARG A 852 -41.74 9.39 22.61
N LEU A 853 -42.17 9.37 21.35
CA LEU A 853 -43.31 10.18 20.89
C LEU A 853 -44.62 9.70 21.52
N ASP A 854 -44.84 8.39 21.62
CA ASP A 854 -46.01 7.83 22.30
C ASP A 854 -46.02 8.17 23.79
N ALA A 855 -44.86 8.18 24.45
CA ALA A 855 -44.74 8.66 25.83
C ALA A 855 -45.19 10.12 25.97
N LEU A 856 -44.71 11.02 25.11
CA LEU A 856 -45.10 12.42 25.16
C LEU A 856 -46.59 12.64 24.83
N ARG A 857 -47.14 11.92 23.83
CA ARG A 857 -48.58 11.98 23.52
C ARG A 857 -49.42 11.49 24.69
N GLY A 858 -49.04 10.38 25.32
CA GLY A 858 -49.69 9.85 26.51
C GLY A 858 -49.62 10.83 27.69
N LEU A 859 -48.48 11.47 27.91
CA LEU A 859 -48.29 12.49 28.95
C LEU A 859 -49.16 13.73 28.70
N ALA A 860 -49.25 14.20 27.46
CA ALA A 860 -50.11 15.31 27.07
C ALA A 860 -51.60 15.00 27.34
N LEU A 861 -52.08 13.81 26.95
CA LEU A 861 -53.46 13.37 27.19
C LEU A 861 -53.76 13.21 28.68
N ALA A 862 -52.83 12.64 29.45
CA ALA A 862 -52.97 12.51 30.90
C ALA A 862 -53.08 13.89 31.58
N LYS A 863 -52.28 14.88 31.15
CA LYS A 863 -52.37 16.27 31.65
C LYS A 863 -53.68 16.96 31.27
N ARG A 864 -54.27 16.61 30.12
CA ARG A 864 -55.59 17.08 29.69
C ARG A 864 -56.75 16.38 30.41
N GLY A 865 -56.48 15.30 31.14
CA GLY A 865 -57.48 14.52 31.89
C GLY A 865 -58.11 13.37 31.08
N ASP A 866 -57.65 13.11 29.85
CA ASP A 866 -58.14 12.02 29.02
C ASP A 866 -57.38 10.72 29.32
N ARG A 867 -57.71 10.12 30.46
CA ARG A 867 -57.03 8.92 30.98
C ARG A 867 -57.21 7.70 30.07
N ALA A 868 -58.38 7.56 29.45
CA ALA A 868 -58.72 6.43 28.60
C ALA A 868 -57.87 6.41 27.31
N ALA A 869 -57.61 7.59 26.72
CA ALA A 869 -56.72 7.70 25.57
C ALA A 869 -55.23 7.66 25.95
N ALA A 870 -54.86 8.14 27.14
CA ALA A 870 -53.48 8.16 27.61
C ALA A 870 -52.91 6.76 27.94
N GLU A 871 -53.69 5.91 28.61
CA GLU A 871 -53.26 4.60 29.09
C GLU A 871 -52.61 3.68 28.02
N PRO A 872 -53.23 3.44 26.85
CA PRO A 872 -52.65 2.53 25.85
C PRO A 872 -51.30 3.06 25.29
N LEU A 873 -51.16 4.38 25.12
CA LEU A 873 -49.93 5.01 24.64
C LEU A 873 -48.81 4.90 25.68
N LEU A 874 -49.11 5.19 26.96
CA LEU A 874 -48.14 5.08 28.05
C LEU A 874 -47.66 3.63 28.24
N ARG A 875 -48.57 2.65 28.14
CA ARG A 875 -48.21 1.22 28.20
C ARG A 875 -47.31 0.80 27.04
N ALA A 876 -47.65 1.21 25.81
CA ALA A 876 -46.85 0.92 24.62
C ALA A 876 -45.45 1.55 24.74
N ALA A 877 -45.37 2.80 25.18
CA ALA A 877 -44.12 3.51 25.40
C ALA A 877 -43.23 2.84 26.46
N LEU A 878 -43.79 2.46 27.61
CA LEU A 878 -43.04 1.77 28.67
C LEU A 878 -42.56 0.38 28.26
N ALA A 879 -43.32 -0.32 27.40
CA ALA A 879 -42.90 -1.60 26.84
C ALA A 879 -41.69 -1.45 25.93
N GLY A 880 -41.66 -0.41 25.09
CA GLY A 880 -40.53 -0.13 24.19
C GLY A 880 -39.30 0.45 24.92
N LEU A 881 -39.52 1.30 25.94
CA LEU A 881 -38.45 1.95 26.71
C LEU A 881 -37.96 1.12 27.91
N ARG A 882 -38.19 -0.20 27.91
CA ARG A 882 -37.95 -1.08 29.07
C ARG A 882 -36.52 -1.04 29.62
N ASP A 883 -35.53 -0.84 28.76
CA ASP A 883 -34.11 -0.79 29.14
C ASP A 883 -33.53 0.63 29.07
N ALA A 884 -34.36 1.63 28.72
CA ALA A 884 -33.95 3.03 28.66
C ALA A 884 -33.92 3.66 30.06
N THR A 885 -32.88 4.46 30.32
CA THR A 885 -32.64 5.20 31.58
C THR A 885 -33.05 6.67 31.49
N GLU A 886 -34.12 6.95 30.76
CA GLU A 886 -34.57 8.31 30.44
C GLU A 886 -35.58 8.84 31.47
N THR A 887 -35.50 10.13 31.81
CA THR A 887 -36.48 10.76 32.71
C THR A 887 -37.89 10.74 32.13
N LEU A 888 -38.02 10.70 30.79
CA LEU A 888 -39.29 10.53 30.10
C LEU A 888 -40.00 9.22 30.50
N ARG A 889 -39.26 8.12 30.66
CA ARG A 889 -39.80 6.85 31.13
C ARG A 889 -40.33 6.96 32.56
N ASP A 890 -39.54 7.55 33.46
CA ASP A 890 -39.93 7.76 34.86
C ASP A 890 -41.22 8.60 34.95
N ARG A 891 -41.37 9.59 34.06
CA ARG A 891 -42.58 10.44 33.95
C ARG A 891 -43.77 9.66 33.42
N ALA A 892 -43.58 8.88 32.36
CA ALA A 892 -44.62 8.03 31.78
C ALA A 892 -45.15 6.99 32.79
N GLU A 893 -44.26 6.38 33.58
CA GLU A 893 -44.62 5.43 34.65
C GLU A 893 -45.43 6.11 35.75
N ARG A 894 -45.00 7.29 36.23
CA ARG A 894 -45.76 8.07 37.21
C ARG A 894 -47.14 8.46 36.70
N ALA A 895 -47.24 8.87 35.44
CA ALA A 895 -48.52 9.23 34.83
C ALA A 895 -49.44 8.02 34.69
N LEU A 896 -48.92 6.86 34.25
CA LEU A 896 -49.69 5.63 34.12
C LEU A 896 -50.26 5.18 35.48
N ASN A 897 -49.44 5.23 36.53
CA ASN A 897 -49.88 4.90 37.89
C ASN A 897 -50.97 5.87 38.40
N ALA A 898 -50.91 7.14 37.99
CA ALA A 898 -51.94 8.13 38.32
C ALA A 898 -53.22 7.99 37.47
N THR A 899 -53.16 7.35 36.30
CA THR A 899 -54.33 7.05 35.46
C THR A 899 -55.06 5.77 35.89
N GLY A 900 -54.35 4.81 36.50
CA GLY A 900 -54.88 3.51 36.95
C GLY A 900 -55.57 3.50 38.33
N ALA A 901 -55.71 4.67 38.98
CA ALA A 901 -56.49 4.90 40.19
C ALA A 901 -57.70 5.79 39.89
#